data_AF-A0A518CLR1-F1
#
_entry.id   AF-A0A518CLR1-F1
#
_cell.length_a   1.000
_cell.length_b   1.000
_cell.length_c   1.000
_cell.angle_alpha   90.00
_cell.angle_beta   90.00
_cell.angle_gamma   90.00
#
_symmetry.space_group_name_H-M   'P 1'
#
loop_
_entity.id
_entity.type
_entity.pdbx_description
1 polymer ?
#
loop_
_entity_poly.entity_id
_entity_poly.type
_entity_poly.pdbx_seq_one_letter_code
_entity_poly.pdbx_strand_id
1 'polypeptide(L)'
;MPTENHLLEIQQYFQAGYGLIALNTFEEERWLNGIREMATREQRQLDEWSAVVTLDSRASLLDQLKLMASGEQNHRLLLLKDIQPQFEDPQIVRALREASQHGQRYANTILLMGPDLHLPVELEKESILIELPLPDYETMQQLVEEVLLECDEKMDVSTLQDTPLFERLSQTVLGLTLSQARRTLVRGLHKTNNQINENLFLSLVADKQELLQGSDLLEYYDLTTDMESVGGLETLKEWLEQRSSAFTESARRQGIPAPRGALIIGVQGCGKSLIARAVAHRLKFPLLRMDISTLLASERGISERNMRMALQAAETMAPSVLWIDELDKGFAGASIDSKNDSTLSRLLGRFLNWMEEQRGKVFVVATANNIDQLPPETIRRGRFDELFFVDLPNYYERSEIFKIHMQRRHCDPTDFSLHELVERTDGYSGAEIEQIVASTLLECYSTGRAVTQEELMETAEEVVPLSKTMEEKIFEMREWANGRCRRATPDSRVQQMLDHEKRSGHLAEEPTIATAQREWKRLAQQDSLSAAISEYVRVNDMCTFEEIQTDFTPYFDTRGEHGLVIRQNPKVMLAVKFSEELNLVLSQLITGRRIYLHPTEAEAYKRKLPLPVLKQVPEDRQREFAWLPTRLRSVPPVTRSPALSQVGRIRKPGAATSEA
;
A
#
# COMPACT_ATOMS: atom_id res chain seq x y z
N MET A 1 -21.69 11.34 -25.48
CA MET A 1 -21.40 11.32 -24.02
C MET A 1 -21.89 10.01 -23.40
N PRO A 2 -21.34 9.50 -22.27
CA PRO A 2 -21.81 8.25 -21.67
C PRO A 2 -23.28 8.28 -21.27
N THR A 3 -23.83 9.42 -20.83
CA THR A 3 -25.28 9.58 -20.57
C THR A 3 -26.12 9.32 -21.84
N GLU A 4 -25.73 9.93 -22.96
CA GLU A 4 -26.42 9.74 -24.25
C GLU A 4 -26.30 8.31 -24.77
N ASN A 5 -25.17 7.64 -24.52
CA ASN A 5 -24.98 6.25 -24.93
C ASN A 5 -25.95 5.31 -24.21
N HIS A 6 -26.20 5.51 -22.90
CA HIS A 6 -27.16 4.68 -22.17
C HIS A 6 -28.61 5.01 -22.56
N LEU A 7 -28.93 6.28 -22.83
CA LEU A 7 -30.25 6.64 -23.39
C LEU A 7 -30.47 6.00 -24.76
N LEU A 8 -29.44 5.95 -25.61
CA LEU A 8 -29.49 5.27 -26.89
C LEU A 8 -29.65 3.75 -26.73
N GLU A 9 -28.95 3.14 -25.76
CA GLU A 9 -29.09 1.72 -25.45
C GLU A 9 -30.52 1.39 -24.98
N ILE A 10 -31.06 2.19 -24.06
CA ILE A 10 -32.44 2.13 -23.62
C ILE A 10 -33.39 2.23 -24.82
N GLN A 11 -33.16 3.20 -25.72
CA GLN A 11 -33.95 3.37 -26.95
C GLN A 11 -33.88 2.14 -27.86
N GLN A 12 -32.72 1.49 -27.99
CA GLN A 12 -32.58 0.25 -28.78
C GLN A 12 -33.41 -0.89 -28.18
N TYR A 13 -33.44 -1.05 -26.86
CA TYR A 13 -34.30 -2.03 -26.21
C TYR A 13 -35.79 -1.71 -26.41
N PHE A 14 -36.16 -0.43 -26.38
CA PHE A 14 -37.53 -0.01 -26.72
C PHE A 14 -37.93 -0.38 -28.14
N GLN A 15 -37.06 -0.14 -29.11
CA GLN A 15 -37.29 -0.44 -30.53
C GLN A 15 -37.27 -1.95 -30.81
N ALA A 16 -36.48 -2.72 -30.06
CA ALA A 16 -36.46 -4.17 -30.11
C ALA A 16 -37.70 -4.83 -29.44
N GLY A 17 -38.57 -4.03 -28.81
CA GLY A 17 -39.81 -4.51 -28.23
C GLY A 17 -39.65 -5.20 -26.87
N TYR A 18 -38.59 -4.90 -26.11
CA TYR A 18 -38.47 -5.42 -24.75
C TYR A 18 -39.65 -4.91 -23.89
N GLY A 19 -40.33 -5.85 -23.24
CA GLY A 19 -41.54 -5.55 -22.46
C GLY A 19 -41.24 -5.06 -21.04
N LEU A 20 -40.07 -5.38 -20.49
CA LEU A 20 -39.64 -4.99 -19.15
C LEU A 20 -38.16 -4.60 -19.16
N ILE A 21 -37.87 -3.40 -18.67
CA ILE A 21 -36.52 -2.83 -18.55
C ILE A 21 -36.37 -2.34 -17.12
N ALA A 22 -35.34 -2.78 -16.41
CA ALA A 22 -35.01 -2.31 -15.07
C ALA A 22 -33.79 -1.38 -15.15
N LEU A 23 -33.93 -0.18 -14.59
CA LEU A 23 -32.96 0.90 -14.58
C LEU A 23 -32.48 1.12 -13.14
N ASN A 24 -31.33 0.55 -12.80
CA ASN A 24 -30.74 0.72 -11.47
C ASN A 24 -30.02 2.07 -11.39
N THR A 25 -30.50 2.97 -10.53
CA THR A 25 -29.94 4.33 -10.39
C THR A 25 -30.32 5.02 -9.09
N PHE A 26 -29.43 5.85 -8.57
CA PHE A 26 -29.73 6.82 -7.51
C PHE A 26 -30.14 8.19 -8.08
N GLU A 27 -30.09 8.38 -9.39
CA GLU A 27 -30.23 9.68 -10.09
C GLU A 27 -31.54 9.78 -10.89
N GLU A 28 -32.68 9.53 -10.25
CA GLU A 28 -34.00 9.46 -10.94
C GLU A 28 -34.27 10.68 -11.84
N GLU A 29 -34.20 11.89 -11.29
CA GLU A 29 -34.55 13.13 -12.01
C GLU A 29 -33.67 13.38 -13.24
N ARG A 30 -32.37 13.06 -13.15
CA ARG A 30 -31.40 13.25 -14.23
C ARG A 30 -31.78 12.43 -15.46
N TRP A 31 -32.20 11.19 -15.25
CA TRP A 31 -32.55 10.27 -16.34
C TRP A 31 -33.99 10.46 -16.83
N LEU A 32 -34.88 10.96 -15.96
CA LEU A 32 -36.30 11.15 -16.27
C LEU A 32 -36.54 12.09 -17.45
N ASN A 33 -35.79 13.20 -17.55
CA ASN A 33 -35.93 14.13 -18.68
C ASN A 33 -35.56 13.47 -20.02
N GLY A 34 -34.47 12.69 -20.04
CA GLY A 34 -34.07 11.93 -21.24
C GLY A 34 -35.12 10.87 -21.64
N ILE A 35 -35.71 10.19 -20.66
CA ILE A 35 -36.79 9.22 -20.89
C ILE A 35 -38.05 9.89 -21.43
N ARG A 36 -38.44 11.06 -20.90
CA ARG A 36 -39.58 11.85 -21.40
C ARG A 36 -39.39 12.28 -22.85
N GLU A 37 -38.20 12.79 -23.19
CA GLU A 37 -37.88 13.17 -24.57
C GLU A 37 -37.93 11.96 -25.51
N MET A 38 -37.36 10.84 -25.09
CA MET A 38 -37.36 9.60 -25.85
C MET A 38 -38.79 9.04 -26.03
N ALA A 39 -39.62 9.04 -25.00
CA ALA A 39 -41.03 8.64 -25.09
C ALA A 39 -41.79 9.49 -26.11
N THR A 40 -41.54 10.80 -26.11
CA THR A 40 -42.13 11.74 -27.07
C THR A 40 -41.67 11.45 -28.50
N ARG A 41 -40.37 11.20 -28.72
CA ARG A 41 -39.81 10.86 -30.04
C ARG A 41 -40.37 9.56 -30.60
N GLU A 42 -40.57 8.56 -29.74
CA GLU A 42 -41.11 7.24 -30.09
C GLU A 42 -42.66 7.20 -30.10
N GLN A 43 -43.32 8.36 -29.95
CA GLN A 43 -44.79 8.51 -29.94
C GLN A 43 -45.49 7.60 -28.91
N ARG A 44 -44.86 7.38 -27.75
CA ARG A 44 -45.44 6.59 -26.66
C ARG A 44 -45.99 7.49 -25.56
N GLN A 45 -47.14 7.10 -25.00
CA GLN A 45 -47.69 7.76 -23.82
C GLN A 45 -46.90 7.31 -22.59
N LEU A 46 -46.16 8.23 -21.96
CA LEU A 46 -45.45 7.98 -20.71
C LEU A 46 -46.41 8.14 -19.52
N ASP A 47 -46.48 7.11 -18.70
CA ASP A 47 -47.19 7.08 -17.44
C ASP A 47 -46.18 6.85 -16.30
N GLU A 48 -46.14 7.74 -15.30
CA GLU A 48 -45.25 7.63 -14.14
C GLU A 48 -46.02 7.20 -12.88
N TRP A 49 -45.64 6.08 -12.27
CA TRP A 49 -46.18 5.59 -11.00
C TRP A 49 -45.12 5.64 -9.91
N SER A 50 -45.53 6.04 -8.70
CA SER A 50 -44.79 5.81 -7.46
C SER A 50 -45.78 5.49 -6.34
N ALA A 51 -45.28 5.02 -5.19
CA ALA A 51 -46.12 4.82 -4.01
C ALA A 51 -46.83 6.10 -3.51
N VAL A 52 -46.37 7.29 -3.94
CA VAL A 52 -46.95 8.60 -3.57
C VAL A 52 -47.77 9.20 -4.70
N VAL A 53 -47.30 9.09 -5.94
CA VAL A 53 -47.95 9.65 -7.14
C VAL A 53 -48.62 8.54 -7.92
N THR A 54 -49.94 8.47 -7.82
CA THR A 54 -50.78 7.57 -8.62
C THR A 54 -51.27 8.27 -9.88
N LEU A 55 -51.08 7.61 -11.02
CA LEU A 55 -51.53 8.02 -12.36
C LEU A 55 -53.03 8.27 -12.48
N ASP A 56 -53.82 7.71 -11.58
CA ASP A 56 -55.25 7.98 -11.48
C ASP A 56 -55.70 7.73 -10.03
N SER A 57 -56.43 8.67 -9.42
CA SER A 57 -56.85 8.62 -8.00
C SER A 57 -57.73 7.43 -7.61
N ARG A 58 -58.07 6.55 -8.58
CA ARG A 58 -59.03 5.44 -8.46
C ARG A 58 -58.49 4.07 -8.88
N ALA A 59 -57.31 3.97 -9.50
CA ALA A 59 -56.80 2.72 -10.03
C ALA A 59 -55.62 2.20 -9.21
N SER A 60 -55.65 0.93 -8.80
CA SER A 60 -54.52 0.30 -8.15
C SER A 60 -53.41 -0.02 -9.16
N LEU A 61 -52.16 -0.15 -8.71
CA LEU A 61 -51.04 -0.60 -9.54
C LEU A 61 -51.37 -1.92 -10.28
N LEU A 62 -52.04 -2.84 -9.58
CA LEU A 62 -52.47 -4.11 -10.14
C LEU A 62 -53.47 -3.93 -11.30
N ASP A 63 -54.38 -2.97 -11.21
CA ASP A 63 -55.35 -2.70 -12.28
C ASP A 63 -54.67 -2.11 -13.52
N GLN A 64 -53.63 -1.30 -13.34
CA GLN A 64 -52.82 -0.77 -14.44
C GLN A 64 -52.01 -1.86 -15.14
N LEU A 65 -51.39 -2.75 -14.37
CA LEU A 65 -50.68 -3.89 -14.94
C LEU A 65 -51.64 -4.83 -15.69
N LYS A 66 -52.86 -5.03 -15.17
CA LYS A 66 -53.92 -5.78 -15.87
C LYS A 66 -54.34 -5.10 -17.18
N LEU A 67 -54.48 -3.77 -17.20
CA LEU A 67 -54.78 -3.01 -18.43
C LEU A 67 -53.66 -3.14 -19.47
N MET A 68 -52.40 -3.15 -19.04
CA MET A 68 -51.28 -3.40 -19.95
C MET A 68 -51.26 -4.84 -20.47
N ALA A 69 -51.61 -5.82 -19.64
CA ALA A 69 -51.72 -7.22 -20.02
C ALA A 69 -52.92 -7.50 -20.94
N SER A 70 -54.04 -6.77 -20.80
CA SER A 70 -55.24 -6.97 -21.64
C SER A 70 -55.04 -6.51 -23.10
N GLY A 71 -54.08 -5.63 -23.36
CA GLY A 71 -53.80 -5.10 -24.70
C GLY A 71 -54.86 -4.13 -25.22
N GLU A 72 -55.71 -3.60 -24.34
CA GLU A 72 -56.72 -2.59 -24.71
C GLU A 72 -56.09 -1.23 -25.05
N GLN A 73 -54.82 -1.02 -24.66
CA GLN A 73 -54.07 0.19 -24.94
C GLN A 73 -52.69 -0.16 -25.50
N ASN A 74 -52.26 0.55 -26.55
CA ASN A 74 -51.01 0.32 -27.26
C ASN A 74 -50.10 1.55 -27.17
N HIS A 75 -48.79 1.35 -27.38
CA HIS A 75 -47.77 2.40 -27.35
C HIS A 75 -47.68 3.13 -26.00
N ARG A 76 -47.79 2.40 -24.88
CA ARG A 76 -47.59 2.95 -23.54
C ARG A 76 -46.21 2.65 -22.99
N LEU A 77 -45.68 3.60 -22.24
CA LEU A 77 -44.48 3.47 -21.45
C LEU A 77 -44.84 3.68 -19.99
N LEU A 78 -44.85 2.62 -19.19
CA LEU A 78 -45.15 2.71 -17.76
C LEU A 78 -43.85 2.74 -16.96
N LEU A 79 -43.52 3.88 -16.35
CA LEU A 79 -42.39 4.05 -15.46
C LEU A 79 -42.83 3.81 -14.01
N LEU A 80 -42.31 2.76 -13.39
CA LEU A 80 -42.57 2.37 -12.01
C LEU A 80 -41.35 2.72 -11.15
N LYS A 81 -41.53 3.68 -10.23
CA LYS A 81 -40.49 4.17 -9.33
C LYS A 81 -40.54 3.42 -8.00
N ASP A 82 -39.38 2.93 -7.54
CA ASP A 82 -39.20 2.26 -6.26
C ASP A 82 -40.21 1.11 -6.00
N ILE A 83 -40.39 0.24 -6.99
CA ILE A 83 -41.39 -0.84 -6.95
C ILE A 83 -41.00 -2.05 -6.07
N GLN A 84 -39.78 -2.07 -5.52
CA GLN A 84 -39.24 -3.22 -4.80
C GLN A 84 -40.14 -3.69 -3.63
N PRO A 85 -40.72 -2.80 -2.80
CA PRO A 85 -41.64 -3.22 -1.73
C PRO A 85 -42.88 -3.95 -2.24
N GLN A 86 -43.29 -3.71 -3.50
CA GLN A 86 -44.46 -4.34 -4.10
C GLN A 86 -44.18 -5.75 -4.63
N PHE A 87 -42.92 -6.18 -4.72
CA PHE A 87 -42.58 -7.55 -5.09
C PHE A 87 -42.97 -8.59 -4.04
N GLU A 88 -43.29 -8.18 -2.81
CA GLU A 88 -43.82 -9.09 -1.78
C GLU A 88 -45.20 -9.65 -2.16
N ASP A 89 -45.96 -8.96 -3.02
CA ASP A 89 -47.24 -9.45 -3.52
C ASP A 89 -47.06 -10.31 -4.79
N PRO A 90 -47.32 -11.63 -4.73
CA PRO A 90 -47.20 -12.50 -5.89
C PRO A 90 -48.12 -12.11 -7.06
N GLN A 91 -49.23 -11.41 -6.79
CA GLN A 91 -50.13 -10.94 -7.85
C GLN A 91 -49.46 -9.85 -8.69
N ILE A 92 -48.68 -8.97 -8.07
CA ILE A 92 -47.96 -7.89 -8.75
C ILE A 92 -46.84 -8.48 -9.60
N VAL A 93 -46.06 -9.41 -9.05
CA VAL A 93 -44.99 -10.11 -9.79
C VAL A 93 -45.57 -10.85 -11.00
N ARG A 94 -46.69 -11.55 -10.82
CA ARG A 94 -47.37 -12.24 -11.92
C ARG A 94 -47.91 -11.27 -12.97
N ALA A 95 -48.51 -10.16 -12.56
CA ALA A 95 -49.06 -9.15 -13.47
C ALA A 95 -47.97 -8.44 -14.27
N LEU A 96 -46.82 -8.13 -13.64
CA LEU A 96 -45.64 -7.59 -14.32
C LEU A 96 -45.13 -8.54 -15.40
N ARG A 97 -45.06 -9.84 -15.09
CA ARG A 97 -44.63 -10.86 -16.06
C ARG A 97 -45.59 -11.00 -17.24
N GLU A 98 -46.89 -10.98 -16.97
CA GLU A 98 -47.88 -11.06 -18.05
C GLU A 98 -47.85 -9.80 -18.90
N ALA A 99 -47.77 -8.62 -18.29
CA ALA A 99 -47.70 -7.36 -19.01
C ALA A 99 -46.41 -7.23 -19.84
N SER A 100 -45.27 -7.74 -19.34
CA SER A 100 -44.01 -7.73 -20.10
C SER A 100 -44.07 -8.63 -21.34
N GLN A 101 -44.64 -9.84 -21.21
CA GLN A 101 -44.79 -10.77 -22.33
C GLN A 101 -45.72 -10.23 -23.43
N HIS A 102 -46.78 -9.53 -23.03
CA HIS A 102 -47.72 -8.91 -23.97
C HIS A 102 -47.19 -7.57 -24.55
N GLY A 103 -46.21 -6.96 -23.90
CA GLY A 103 -45.55 -5.73 -24.35
C GLY A 103 -44.98 -5.81 -25.77
N GLN A 104 -44.41 -6.96 -26.15
CA GLN A 104 -43.91 -7.22 -27.50
C GLN A 104 -44.99 -7.10 -28.58
N ARG A 105 -46.24 -7.43 -28.26
CA ARG A 105 -47.35 -7.45 -29.22
C ARG A 105 -48.03 -6.10 -29.39
N TYR A 106 -48.00 -5.26 -28.35
CA TYR A 106 -48.77 -4.00 -28.27
C TYR A 106 -47.88 -2.75 -28.21
N ALA A 107 -46.57 -2.91 -28.38
CA ALA A 107 -45.56 -1.85 -28.22
C ALA A 107 -45.63 -1.17 -26.84
N ASN A 108 -46.02 -1.94 -25.82
CA ASN A 108 -46.05 -1.48 -24.44
C ASN A 108 -44.74 -1.90 -23.77
N THR A 109 -44.15 -1.01 -22.98
CA THR A 109 -42.95 -1.33 -22.19
C THR A 109 -43.11 -0.81 -20.77
N ILE A 110 -42.63 -1.61 -19.82
CA ILE A 110 -42.55 -1.27 -18.42
C ILE A 110 -41.10 -0.93 -18.10
N LEU A 111 -40.87 0.25 -17.54
CA LEU A 111 -39.61 0.67 -16.95
C LEU A 111 -39.72 0.56 -15.44
N LEU A 112 -38.80 -0.16 -14.81
CA LEU A 112 -38.59 -0.11 -13.38
C LEU A 112 -37.42 0.82 -13.12
N MET A 113 -37.56 1.79 -12.22
CA MET A 113 -36.49 2.71 -11.86
C MET A 113 -36.39 2.84 -10.35
N GLY A 114 -35.18 2.76 -9.82
CA GLY A 114 -34.94 2.91 -8.40
C GLY A 114 -33.52 2.48 -8.01
N PRO A 115 -33.11 2.76 -6.77
CA PRO A 115 -31.83 2.34 -6.26
C PRO A 115 -31.87 0.86 -5.86
N ASP A 116 -30.80 0.12 -6.17
CA ASP A 116 -30.61 -1.26 -5.73
C ASP A 116 -31.79 -2.19 -6.12
N LEU A 117 -32.15 -2.17 -7.40
CA LEU A 117 -33.24 -2.96 -7.97
C LEU A 117 -32.91 -4.46 -8.00
N HIS A 118 -33.51 -5.22 -7.06
CA HIS A 118 -33.48 -6.69 -7.08
C HIS A 118 -34.76 -7.24 -7.68
N LEU A 119 -34.64 -7.93 -8.83
CA LEU A 119 -35.79 -8.50 -9.51
C LEU A 119 -36.10 -9.91 -8.97
N PRO A 120 -37.38 -10.26 -8.77
CA PRO A 120 -37.80 -11.62 -8.51
C PRO A 120 -37.35 -12.59 -9.61
N VAL A 121 -37.06 -13.83 -9.24
CA VAL A 121 -36.58 -14.89 -10.16
C VAL A 121 -37.52 -15.13 -11.34
N GLU A 122 -38.82 -14.83 -11.17
CA GLU A 122 -39.84 -14.93 -12.22
C GLU A 122 -39.66 -13.89 -13.34
N LEU A 123 -39.03 -12.75 -13.05
CA LEU A 123 -38.83 -11.62 -13.96
C LEU A 123 -37.43 -11.55 -14.56
N GLU A 124 -36.43 -12.22 -13.97
CA GLU A 124 -35.03 -12.18 -14.41
C GLU A 124 -34.82 -12.47 -15.90
N LYS A 125 -35.56 -13.43 -16.46
CA LYS A 125 -35.44 -13.83 -17.88
C LYS A 125 -36.28 -12.98 -18.84
N GLU A 126 -37.23 -12.21 -18.31
CA GLU A 126 -38.18 -11.41 -19.07
C GLU A 126 -37.80 -9.91 -19.05
N SER A 127 -36.72 -9.57 -18.34
CA SER A 127 -36.24 -8.21 -18.14
C SER A 127 -34.79 -8.07 -18.54
N ILE A 128 -34.41 -6.83 -18.86
CA ILE A 128 -33.02 -6.41 -18.98
C ILE A 128 -32.72 -5.46 -17.82
N LEU A 129 -31.64 -5.71 -17.08
CA LEU A 129 -31.16 -4.82 -16.03
C LEU A 129 -30.06 -3.93 -16.64
N ILE A 130 -30.27 -2.62 -16.59
CA ILE A 130 -29.34 -1.59 -17.05
C ILE A 130 -28.88 -0.81 -15.82
N GLU A 131 -27.58 -0.86 -15.55
CA GLU A 131 -26.93 -0.07 -14.51
C GLU A 131 -26.66 1.33 -15.06
N LEU A 132 -27.32 2.35 -14.51
CA LEU A 132 -27.12 3.72 -14.96
C LEU A 132 -26.05 4.42 -14.10
N PRO A 133 -24.97 4.92 -14.71
CA PRO A 133 -23.85 5.46 -13.97
C PRO A 133 -24.16 6.84 -13.36
N LEU A 134 -23.45 7.15 -12.30
CA LEU A 134 -23.35 8.49 -11.73
C LEU A 134 -22.80 9.52 -12.76
N PRO A 135 -22.90 10.83 -12.46
CA PRO A 135 -22.42 11.87 -13.37
C PRO A 135 -20.96 11.67 -13.73
N ASP A 136 -20.66 11.77 -15.02
CA ASP A 136 -19.29 11.70 -15.50
C ASP A 136 -18.56 13.03 -15.26
N TYR A 137 -17.28 13.06 -15.62
CA TYR A 137 -16.45 14.23 -15.40
C TYR A 137 -16.94 15.47 -16.16
N GLU A 138 -17.40 15.30 -17.41
CA GLU A 138 -17.91 16.40 -18.24
C GLU A 138 -19.20 16.99 -17.66
N THR A 139 -20.13 16.13 -17.22
CA THR A 139 -21.35 16.57 -16.54
C THR A 139 -21.04 17.28 -15.22
N MET A 140 -20.03 16.81 -14.48
CA MET A 140 -19.58 17.46 -13.25
C MET A 140 -18.91 18.82 -13.51
N GLN A 141 -18.14 18.97 -14.59
CA GLN A 141 -17.57 20.26 -14.99
C GLN A 141 -18.67 21.29 -15.28
N GLN A 142 -19.70 20.88 -16.04
CA GLN A 142 -20.85 21.75 -16.33
C GLN A 142 -21.56 22.18 -15.05
N LEU A 143 -21.76 21.26 -14.10
CA LEU A 143 -22.36 21.58 -12.80
C LEU A 143 -21.48 22.56 -11.99
N VAL A 144 -20.17 22.35 -11.96
CA VAL A 144 -19.25 23.25 -11.24
C VAL A 144 -19.29 24.65 -11.85
N GLU A 145 -19.26 24.76 -13.17
CA GLU A 145 -19.40 26.03 -13.88
C GLU A 145 -20.73 26.73 -13.55
N GLU A 146 -21.84 26.00 -13.61
CA GLU A 146 -23.17 26.52 -13.28
C GLU A 146 -23.21 27.07 -11.85
N VAL A 147 -22.73 26.30 -10.86
CA VAL A 147 -22.74 26.71 -9.45
C VAL A 147 -21.80 27.90 -9.19
N LEU A 148 -20.65 27.96 -9.85
CA LEU A 148 -19.73 29.11 -9.71
C LEU A 148 -20.36 30.40 -10.24
N LEU A 149 -21.01 30.34 -11.41
CA LEU A 149 -21.72 31.48 -12.00
C LEU A 149 -22.91 31.93 -11.14
N GLU A 150 -23.64 30.99 -10.53
CA GLU A 150 -24.74 31.30 -9.59
C GLU A 150 -24.25 31.97 -8.31
N CYS A 151 -23.08 31.57 -7.78
CA CYS A 151 -22.56 32.06 -6.51
C CYS A 151 -21.82 33.42 -6.63
N ASP A 152 -21.16 33.68 -7.76
CA ASP A 152 -20.47 34.95 -8.02
C ASP A 152 -20.53 35.33 -9.52
N GLU A 153 -21.48 36.20 -9.87
CA GLU A 153 -21.66 36.71 -11.24
C GLU A 153 -20.43 37.46 -11.80
N LYS A 154 -19.50 37.90 -10.95
CA LYS A 154 -18.27 38.62 -11.38
C LYS A 154 -17.08 37.70 -11.60
N MET A 155 -17.24 36.41 -11.32
CA MET A 155 -16.19 35.42 -11.44
C MET A 155 -16.00 35.05 -12.91
N ASP A 156 -14.81 35.29 -13.44
CA ASP A 156 -14.48 34.90 -14.81
C ASP A 156 -14.20 33.39 -14.88
N VAL A 157 -15.27 32.62 -15.02
CA VAL A 157 -15.19 31.15 -15.10
C VAL A 157 -14.45 30.70 -16.38
N SER A 158 -14.49 31.51 -17.44
CA SER A 158 -13.85 31.17 -18.73
C SER A 158 -12.33 31.08 -18.62
N THR A 159 -11.69 31.92 -17.79
CA THR A 159 -10.25 31.84 -17.52
C THR A 159 -9.88 30.74 -16.51
N LEU A 160 -10.85 30.27 -15.72
CA LEU A 160 -10.65 29.20 -14.73
C LEU A 160 -10.76 27.80 -15.32
N GLN A 161 -11.56 27.58 -16.37
CA GLN A 161 -11.80 26.26 -16.97
C GLN A 161 -10.52 25.51 -17.35
N ASP A 162 -9.51 26.23 -17.86
CA ASP A 162 -8.21 25.65 -18.26
C ASP A 162 -7.20 25.57 -17.10
N THR A 163 -7.61 25.88 -15.87
CA THR A 163 -6.72 25.87 -14.71
C THR A 163 -6.74 24.52 -13.98
N PRO A 164 -5.61 24.09 -13.37
CA PRO A 164 -5.57 22.91 -12.51
C PRO A 164 -6.56 22.98 -11.32
N LEU A 165 -6.97 24.19 -10.93
CA LEU A 165 -7.90 24.41 -9.83
C LEU A 165 -9.32 23.99 -10.19
N PHE A 166 -9.79 24.34 -11.39
CA PHE A 166 -11.12 23.93 -11.87
C PHE A 166 -11.19 22.43 -12.10
N GLU A 167 -10.11 21.84 -12.65
CA GLU A 167 -10.00 20.39 -12.77
C GLU A 167 -10.10 19.72 -11.40
N ARG A 168 -9.39 20.23 -10.40
CA ARG A 168 -9.40 19.71 -9.03
C ARG A 168 -10.77 19.84 -8.37
N LEU A 169 -11.50 20.94 -8.57
CA LEU A 169 -12.87 21.10 -8.03
C LEU A 169 -13.81 20.04 -8.60
N SER A 170 -13.80 19.89 -9.92
CA SER A 170 -14.61 18.91 -10.64
C SER A 170 -14.26 17.48 -10.23
N GLN A 171 -12.97 17.18 -10.02
CA GLN A 171 -12.51 15.89 -9.49
C GLN A 171 -12.97 15.68 -8.04
N THR A 172 -13.00 16.73 -7.22
CA THR A 172 -13.37 16.59 -5.80
C THR A 172 -14.81 16.12 -5.63
N VAL A 173 -15.73 16.72 -6.39
CA VAL A 173 -17.17 16.36 -6.34
C VAL A 173 -17.53 15.14 -7.19
N LEU A 174 -16.60 14.63 -7.99
CA LEU A 174 -16.81 13.48 -8.86
C LEU A 174 -17.34 12.27 -8.07
N GLY A 175 -18.36 11.63 -8.64
CA GLY A 175 -19.06 10.47 -8.07
C GLY A 175 -19.95 10.79 -6.85
N LEU A 176 -20.31 12.06 -6.64
CA LEU A 176 -21.56 12.37 -5.97
C LEU A 176 -22.73 12.33 -6.98
N THR A 177 -23.97 12.24 -6.49
CA THR A 177 -25.15 12.59 -7.31
C THR A 177 -25.11 14.07 -7.70
N LEU A 178 -25.78 14.48 -8.78
CA LEU A 178 -25.85 15.91 -9.16
C LEU A 178 -26.36 16.78 -8.00
N SER A 179 -27.40 16.30 -7.30
CA SER A 179 -27.97 16.98 -6.15
C SER A 179 -26.99 17.08 -4.97
N GLN A 180 -26.25 16.02 -4.67
CA GLN A 180 -25.23 16.02 -3.61
C GLN A 180 -24.06 16.94 -3.96
N ALA A 181 -23.55 16.86 -5.20
CA ALA A 181 -22.45 17.70 -5.69
C ALA A 181 -22.83 19.19 -5.62
N ARG A 182 -24.01 19.58 -6.10
CA ARG A 182 -24.50 20.95 -6.03
C ARG A 182 -24.55 21.47 -4.59
N ARG A 183 -25.19 20.72 -3.68
CA ARG A 183 -25.31 21.11 -2.26
C ARG A 183 -23.95 21.27 -1.60
N THR A 184 -23.01 20.36 -1.91
CA THR A 184 -21.65 20.37 -1.37
C THR A 184 -20.87 21.59 -1.87
N LEU A 185 -20.93 21.89 -3.17
CA LEU A 185 -20.30 23.07 -3.76
C LEU A 185 -20.85 24.37 -3.17
N VAL A 186 -22.17 24.54 -3.17
CA VAL A 186 -22.82 25.74 -2.63
C VAL A 186 -22.47 25.93 -1.14
N ARG A 187 -22.54 24.86 -0.34
CA ARG A 187 -22.17 24.89 1.09
C ARG A 187 -20.70 25.27 1.29
N GLY A 188 -19.79 24.66 0.53
CA GLY A 188 -18.36 24.93 0.62
C GLY A 188 -17.98 26.35 0.20
N LEU A 189 -18.56 26.85 -0.90
CA LEU A 189 -18.34 28.20 -1.40
C LEU A 189 -18.82 29.25 -0.39
N HIS A 190 -20.00 29.05 0.20
CA HIS A 190 -20.49 29.93 1.27
C HIS A 190 -19.57 29.93 2.50
N LYS A 191 -19.06 28.77 2.93
CA LYS A 191 -18.10 28.69 4.07
C LYS A 191 -16.79 29.43 3.80
N THR A 192 -16.40 29.57 2.54
CA THR A 192 -15.13 30.16 2.13
C THR A 192 -15.28 31.57 1.54
N ASN A 193 -16.46 32.20 1.68
CA ASN A 193 -16.78 33.50 1.08
C ASN A 193 -16.50 33.54 -0.43
N ASN A 194 -16.92 32.49 -1.14
CA ASN A 194 -16.75 32.28 -2.59
C ASN A 194 -15.28 32.24 -3.06
N GLN A 195 -14.33 31.98 -2.16
CA GLN A 195 -12.92 31.84 -2.54
C GLN A 195 -12.57 30.39 -2.85
N ILE A 196 -12.05 30.13 -4.06
CA ILE A 196 -11.45 28.85 -4.40
C ILE A 196 -10.05 28.77 -3.78
N ASN A 197 -9.97 28.29 -2.55
CA ASN A 197 -8.73 28.09 -1.79
C ASN A 197 -8.64 26.67 -1.21
N GLU A 198 -7.53 26.34 -0.55
CA GLU A 198 -7.34 25.00 0.05
C GLU A 198 -8.43 24.63 1.07
N ASN A 199 -8.98 25.61 1.80
CA ASN A 199 -10.06 25.37 2.76
C ASN A 199 -11.36 24.94 2.09
N LEU A 200 -11.65 25.44 0.88
CA LEU A 200 -12.79 24.98 0.09
C LEU A 200 -12.63 23.49 -0.23
N PHE A 201 -11.47 23.09 -0.74
CA PHE A 201 -11.20 21.69 -1.08
C PHE A 201 -11.30 20.78 0.15
N LEU A 202 -10.77 21.19 1.30
CA LEU A 202 -10.89 20.44 2.55
C LEU A 202 -12.36 20.28 2.98
N SER A 203 -13.16 21.35 2.89
CA SER A 203 -14.60 21.26 3.20
C SER A 203 -15.35 20.36 2.22
N LEU A 204 -15.08 20.44 0.92
CA LEU A 204 -15.75 19.61 -0.08
C LEU A 204 -15.40 18.12 0.11
N VAL A 205 -14.12 17.83 0.39
CA VAL A 205 -13.69 16.48 0.71
C VAL A 205 -14.42 15.98 1.95
N ALA A 206 -14.48 16.77 3.04
CA ALA A 206 -15.18 16.43 4.29
C ALA A 206 -16.67 16.15 4.09
N ASP A 207 -17.36 17.04 3.36
CA ASP A 207 -18.78 16.92 3.03
C ASP A 207 -19.06 15.65 2.21
N LYS A 208 -18.18 15.33 1.24
CA LYS A 208 -18.25 14.09 0.46
C LYS A 208 -18.10 12.84 1.34
N GLN A 209 -17.27 12.87 2.38
CA GLN A 209 -17.13 11.75 3.33
C GLN A 209 -18.43 11.56 4.09
N GLU A 210 -19.00 12.62 4.66
CA GLU A 210 -20.22 12.59 5.47
C GLU A 210 -21.39 11.99 4.68
N LEU A 211 -21.54 12.38 3.41
CA LEU A 211 -22.59 11.86 2.53
C LEU A 211 -22.44 10.37 2.17
N LEU A 212 -21.25 9.81 2.35
CA LEU A 212 -20.90 8.44 1.98
C LEU A 212 -20.69 7.52 3.21
N GLN A 213 -20.71 8.07 4.43
CA GLN A 213 -20.65 7.33 5.70
C GLN A 213 -21.84 6.37 5.96
N GLY A 214 -22.82 6.32 5.06
CA GLY A 214 -23.97 5.40 5.16
C GLY A 214 -23.69 3.93 4.83
N SER A 215 -22.47 3.56 4.42
CA SER A 215 -22.08 2.16 4.24
C SER A 215 -21.12 1.72 5.35
N ASP A 216 -21.55 0.80 6.23
CA ASP A 216 -20.70 0.13 7.25
C ASP A 216 -19.54 -0.70 6.65
N LEU A 217 -19.30 -0.60 5.34
CA LEU A 217 -18.37 -1.40 4.56
C LEU A 217 -17.02 -0.72 4.32
N LEU A 218 -16.96 0.62 4.45
CA LEU A 218 -15.74 1.42 4.26
C LEU A 218 -15.58 2.41 5.41
N GLU A 219 -14.41 2.39 6.04
CA GLU A 219 -14.03 3.40 7.03
C GLU A 219 -13.34 4.58 6.35
N TYR A 220 -13.76 5.79 6.68
CA TYR A 220 -13.12 7.00 6.18
C TYR A 220 -12.04 7.51 7.16
N TYR A 221 -10.87 7.88 6.65
CA TYR A 221 -9.81 8.50 7.45
C TYR A 221 -9.55 9.94 7.02
N ASP A 222 -9.70 10.87 7.97
CA ASP A 222 -9.39 12.28 7.74
C ASP A 222 -7.88 12.50 7.58
N LEU A 223 -7.51 13.29 6.56
CA LEU A 223 -6.14 13.64 6.22
C LEU A 223 -5.65 14.86 6.99
N THR A 224 -6.50 15.50 7.82
CA THR A 224 -6.12 16.62 8.70
C THR A 224 -5.11 16.26 9.78
N THR A 225 -4.79 14.98 9.97
CA THR A 225 -3.78 14.55 10.94
C THR A 225 -2.38 14.68 10.34
N ASP A 226 -1.58 15.60 10.87
CA ASP A 226 -0.30 16.05 10.32
C ASP A 226 0.68 14.93 9.93
N MET A 227 1.12 15.04 8.68
CA MET A 227 2.04 14.16 7.97
C MET A 227 3.53 14.38 8.29
N GLU A 228 3.85 15.27 9.22
CA GLU A 228 5.19 15.36 9.82
C GLU A 228 5.56 14.14 10.67
N SER A 229 4.65 13.17 10.78
CA SER A 229 4.74 12.07 11.73
C SER A 229 5.11 10.71 11.14
N VAL A 230 5.63 10.67 9.90
CA VAL A 230 6.20 9.46 9.29
C VAL A 230 7.64 9.70 8.83
N GLY A 231 8.60 9.33 9.67
CA GLY A 231 10.02 9.33 9.33
C GLY A 231 10.36 8.26 8.29
N GLY A 232 11.24 8.58 7.34
CA GLY A 232 11.73 7.64 6.32
C GLY A 232 10.87 7.52 5.06
N LEU A 233 11.01 6.39 4.34
CA LEU A 233 10.26 6.01 3.13
C LEU A 233 10.51 6.86 1.87
N GLU A 234 11.68 7.50 1.77
CA GLU A 234 11.99 8.43 0.67
C GLU A 234 11.81 7.81 -0.72
N THR A 235 12.18 6.54 -0.89
CA THR A 235 12.05 5.85 -2.18
C THR A 235 10.59 5.68 -2.61
N LEU A 236 9.69 5.46 -1.64
CA LEU A 236 8.24 5.43 -1.92
C LEU A 236 7.73 6.84 -2.25
N LYS A 237 8.13 7.86 -1.49
CA LYS A 237 7.71 9.25 -1.72
C LYS A 237 8.11 9.74 -3.12
N GLU A 238 9.36 9.48 -3.52
CA GLU A 238 9.84 9.80 -4.87
C GLU A 238 9.06 9.06 -5.96
N TRP A 239 8.76 7.78 -5.75
CA TRP A 239 8.00 6.97 -6.69
C TRP A 239 6.55 7.47 -6.86
N LEU A 240 5.92 7.89 -5.76
CA LEU A 240 4.59 8.50 -5.76
C LEU A 240 4.60 9.85 -6.47
N GLU A 241 5.64 10.67 -6.25
CA GLU A 241 5.76 11.98 -6.87
C GLU A 241 5.76 11.89 -8.39
N GLN A 242 6.59 10.99 -8.93
CA GLN A 242 6.67 10.73 -10.36
C GLN A 242 5.34 10.27 -10.99
N ARG A 243 4.46 9.67 -10.18
CA ARG A 243 3.19 9.09 -10.62
C ARG A 243 1.98 9.96 -10.35
N SER A 244 2.10 10.94 -9.46
CA SER A 244 1.02 11.86 -9.12
C SER A 244 0.48 12.61 -10.36
N SER A 245 1.36 13.00 -11.29
CA SER A 245 0.98 13.67 -12.54
C SER A 245 0.21 12.77 -13.51
N ALA A 246 0.30 11.45 -13.36
CA ALA A 246 -0.40 10.48 -14.21
C ALA A 246 -1.90 10.38 -13.90
N PHE A 247 -2.37 10.97 -12.79
CA PHE A 247 -3.80 11.08 -12.48
C PHE A 247 -4.50 12.27 -13.17
N THR A 248 -3.76 13.10 -13.91
CA THR A 248 -4.32 14.26 -14.62
C THR A 248 -5.04 13.85 -15.91
N GLU A 249 -6.04 14.64 -16.31
CA GLU A 249 -6.77 14.39 -17.56
C GLU A 249 -5.88 14.60 -18.79
N SER A 250 -4.93 15.55 -18.72
CA SER A 250 -3.88 15.74 -19.73
C SER A 250 -3.06 14.47 -19.95
N ALA A 251 -2.64 13.78 -18.88
CA ALA A 251 -1.94 12.51 -18.99
C ALA A 251 -2.79 11.43 -19.68
N ARG A 252 -4.09 11.35 -19.34
CA ARG A 252 -5.04 10.43 -20.01
C ARG A 252 -5.21 10.72 -21.49
N ARG A 253 -5.32 12.00 -21.89
CA ARG A 253 -5.39 12.40 -23.31
C ARG A 253 -4.14 12.01 -24.09
N GLN A 254 -2.98 11.98 -23.44
CA GLN A 254 -1.71 11.51 -24.01
C GLN A 254 -1.55 9.97 -23.99
N GLY A 255 -2.56 9.24 -23.51
CA GLY A 255 -2.53 7.77 -23.43
C GLY A 255 -1.64 7.23 -22.31
N ILE A 256 -1.28 8.06 -21.33
CA ILE A 256 -0.52 7.61 -20.15
C ILE A 256 -1.47 6.84 -19.23
N PRO A 257 -1.18 5.56 -18.91
CA PRO A 257 -2.01 4.79 -18.00
C PRO A 257 -1.90 5.35 -16.58
N ALA A 258 -3.05 5.51 -15.92
CA ALA A 258 -3.08 5.92 -14.52
C ALA A 258 -2.59 4.76 -13.62
N PRO A 259 -1.82 5.05 -12.55
CA PRO A 259 -1.37 4.05 -11.59
C PRO A 259 -2.56 3.38 -10.89
N ARG A 260 -2.48 2.06 -10.73
CA ARG A 260 -3.49 1.21 -10.07
C ARG A 260 -3.26 1.07 -8.57
N GLY A 261 -2.00 0.95 -8.13
CA GLY A 261 -1.74 0.72 -6.72
C GLY A 261 -0.33 0.25 -6.36
N ALA A 262 -0.09 0.16 -5.05
CA ALA A 262 1.13 -0.36 -4.45
C ALA A 262 0.79 -1.40 -3.37
N LEU A 263 1.53 -2.51 -3.36
CA LEU A 263 1.47 -3.51 -2.28
C LEU A 263 2.67 -3.32 -1.37
N ILE A 264 2.40 -3.11 -0.09
CA ILE A 264 3.38 -2.83 0.97
C ILE A 264 3.56 -4.10 1.79
N ILE A 265 4.69 -4.74 1.60
CA ILE A 265 5.09 -5.97 2.30
C ILE A 265 6.15 -5.58 3.31
N GLY A 266 6.09 -6.08 4.54
CA GLY A 266 7.15 -5.75 5.48
C GLY A 266 6.94 -6.23 6.88
N VAL A 267 7.95 -5.96 7.70
CA VAL A 267 7.98 -6.36 9.10
C VAL A 267 6.83 -5.69 9.87
N GLN A 268 6.19 -6.44 10.76
CA GLN A 268 5.10 -5.93 11.59
C GLN A 268 5.59 -4.76 12.47
N GLY A 269 4.73 -3.78 12.73
CA GLY A 269 5.09 -2.62 13.56
C GLY A 269 6.00 -1.59 12.89
N CYS A 270 6.32 -1.74 11.60
CA CYS A 270 7.16 -0.78 10.84
C CYS A 270 6.35 0.25 10.06
N GLY A 271 5.15 0.62 10.56
CA GLY A 271 4.39 1.76 10.03
C GLY A 271 3.64 1.55 8.71
N LYS A 272 3.45 0.31 8.22
CA LYS A 272 2.74 0.03 6.94
C LYS A 272 1.38 0.72 6.82
N SER A 273 0.58 0.74 7.89
CA SER A 273 -0.72 1.44 7.93
C SER A 273 -0.56 2.97 7.83
N LEU A 274 0.51 3.53 8.39
CA LEU A 274 0.84 4.95 8.26
C LEU A 274 1.25 5.31 6.83
N ILE A 275 1.84 4.36 6.09
CA ILE A 275 2.19 4.56 4.69
C ILE A 275 0.94 4.82 3.84
N ALA A 276 -0.15 4.09 4.06
CA ALA A 276 -1.40 4.32 3.32
C ALA A 276 -1.93 5.74 3.53
N ARG A 277 -1.87 6.25 4.78
CA ARG A 277 -2.19 7.65 5.10
C ARG A 277 -1.27 8.63 4.39
N ALA A 278 0.02 8.31 4.36
CA ALA A 278 1.00 9.16 3.69
C ALA A 278 0.81 9.25 2.18
N VAL A 279 0.48 8.13 1.54
CA VAL A 279 0.11 8.06 0.13
C VAL A 279 -1.10 8.95 -0.14
N ALA A 280 -2.18 8.80 0.63
CA ALA A 280 -3.41 9.56 0.45
C ALA A 280 -3.20 11.07 0.60
N HIS A 281 -2.47 11.48 1.63
CA HIS A 281 -2.12 12.89 1.83
C HIS A 281 -1.23 13.42 0.70
N ARG A 282 -0.24 12.66 0.24
CA ARG A 282 0.65 13.09 -0.87
C ARG A 282 -0.11 13.25 -2.18
N LEU A 283 -1.03 12.32 -2.48
CA LEU A 283 -1.90 12.40 -3.65
C LEU A 283 -3.03 13.43 -3.48
N LYS A 284 -3.23 13.96 -2.26
CA LYS A 284 -4.37 14.83 -1.88
C LYS A 284 -5.72 14.17 -2.15
N PHE A 285 -5.79 12.85 -2.00
CA PHE A 285 -6.98 12.04 -2.24
C PHE A 285 -7.53 11.51 -0.92
N PRO A 286 -8.87 11.42 -0.75
CA PRO A 286 -9.50 10.79 0.40
C PRO A 286 -8.97 9.37 0.64
N LEU A 287 -8.78 8.99 1.92
CA LEU A 287 -8.38 7.64 2.32
C LEU A 287 -9.60 6.83 2.75
N LEU A 288 -9.84 5.73 2.03
CA LEU A 288 -10.88 4.75 2.32
C LEU A 288 -10.20 3.49 2.82
N ARG A 289 -10.55 3.00 3.99
CA ARG A 289 -10.10 1.70 4.47
C ARG A 289 -11.20 0.68 4.26
N MET A 290 -10.84 -0.43 3.64
CA MET A 290 -11.69 -1.61 3.51
C MET A 290 -11.15 -2.70 4.44
N ASP A 291 -11.93 -3.06 5.46
CA ASP A 291 -11.63 -4.21 6.30
C ASP A 291 -12.24 -5.48 5.71
N ILE A 292 -11.39 -6.35 5.16
CA ILE A 292 -11.81 -7.61 4.56
C ILE A 292 -12.48 -8.51 5.61
N SER A 293 -12.05 -8.46 6.88
CA SER A 293 -12.61 -9.30 7.94
C SER A 293 -14.08 -9.00 8.17
N THR A 294 -14.45 -7.71 8.15
CA THR A 294 -15.83 -7.24 8.30
C THR A 294 -16.70 -7.64 7.11
N LEU A 295 -16.14 -7.60 5.88
CA LEU A 295 -16.84 -8.05 4.67
C LEU A 295 -17.17 -9.55 4.73
N LEU A 296 -16.26 -10.35 5.29
CA LEU A 296 -16.36 -11.81 5.37
C LEU A 296 -17.19 -12.33 6.53
N ALA A 297 -17.50 -11.51 7.53
CA ALA A 297 -18.28 -11.92 8.71
C ALA A 297 -19.77 -12.22 8.41
N SER A 298 -20.24 -11.91 7.21
CA SER A 298 -21.63 -12.04 6.77
C SER A 298 -21.95 -13.39 6.09
N GLU A 299 -23.22 -13.83 6.12
CA GLU A 299 -23.64 -15.11 5.52
C GLU A 299 -23.26 -15.26 4.03
N ARG A 300 -23.08 -16.51 3.57
CA ARG A 300 -22.70 -16.84 2.19
C ARG A 300 -23.63 -16.17 1.17
N GLY A 301 -23.10 -15.20 0.41
CA GLY A 301 -23.82 -14.40 -0.59
C GLY A 301 -23.84 -12.91 -0.27
N ILE A 302 -23.94 -12.55 1.01
CA ILE A 302 -23.90 -11.17 1.49
C ILE A 302 -22.48 -10.61 1.37
N SER A 303 -21.44 -11.42 1.61
CA SER A 303 -20.04 -10.99 1.51
C SER A 303 -19.65 -10.55 0.09
N GLU A 304 -20.21 -11.18 -0.94
CA GLU A 304 -19.95 -10.79 -2.33
C GLU A 304 -20.64 -9.49 -2.71
N ARG A 305 -21.88 -9.31 -2.25
CA ARG A 305 -22.62 -8.06 -2.39
C ARG A 305 -21.88 -6.93 -1.68
N ASN A 306 -21.43 -7.16 -0.44
CA ASN A 306 -20.70 -6.18 0.34
C ASN A 306 -19.38 -5.79 -0.33
N MET A 307 -18.60 -6.75 -0.84
CA MET A 307 -17.40 -6.46 -1.63
C MET A 307 -17.73 -5.58 -2.84
N ARG A 308 -18.78 -5.93 -3.60
CA ARG A 308 -19.20 -5.17 -4.78
C ARG A 308 -19.62 -3.74 -4.42
N MET A 309 -20.45 -3.59 -3.40
CA MET A 309 -20.90 -2.29 -2.89
C MET A 309 -19.73 -1.44 -2.40
N ALA A 310 -18.78 -2.04 -1.67
CA ALA A 310 -17.60 -1.33 -1.18
C ALA A 310 -16.68 -0.88 -2.32
N LEU A 311 -16.47 -1.71 -3.34
CA LEU A 311 -15.68 -1.34 -4.52
C LEU A 311 -16.39 -0.26 -5.35
N GLN A 312 -17.71 -0.38 -5.56
CA GLN A 312 -18.50 0.63 -6.24
C GLN A 312 -18.51 1.96 -5.47
N ALA A 313 -18.58 1.92 -4.15
CA ALA A 313 -18.45 3.09 -3.29
C ALA A 313 -17.05 3.72 -3.41
N ALA A 314 -15.98 2.92 -3.46
CA ALA A 314 -14.63 3.42 -3.68
C ALA A 314 -14.46 4.11 -5.05
N GLU A 315 -15.05 3.54 -6.11
CA GLU A 315 -15.08 4.15 -7.45
C GLU A 315 -15.90 5.44 -7.50
N THR A 316 -17.04 5.44 -6.81
CA THR A 316 -17.89 6.61 -6.59
C THR A 316 -17.13 7.70 -5.83
N MET A 317 -16.20 7.32 -4.95
CA MET A 317 -15.36 8.28 -4.24
C MET A 317 -14.16 8.79 -5.02
N ALA A 318 -13.89 8.23 -6.20
CA ALA A 318 -12.72 8.60 -6.99
C ALA A 318 -12.67 10.10 -7.33
N PRO A 319 -11.47 10.71 -7.38
CA PRO A 319 -10.17 10.10 -7.09
C PRO A 319 -10.00 9.81 -5.60
N SER A 320 -9.58 8.60 -5.25
CA SER A 320 -9.47 8.12 -3.87
C SER A 320 -8.30 7.15 -3.70
N VAL A 321 -7.83 7.00 -2.46
CA VAL A 321 -6.93 5.91 -2.07
C VAL A 321 -7.73 4.86 -1.33
N LEU A 322 -7.74 3.63 -1.85
CA LEU A 322 -8.35 2.48 -1.19
C LEU A 322 -7.27 1.68 -0.46
N TRP A 323 -7.26 1.78 0.87
CA TRP A 323 -6.40 1.01 1.74
C TRP A 323 -7.06 -0.30 2.14
N ILE A 324 -6.36 -1.39 1.84
CA ILE A 324 -6.70 -2.75 2.25
C ILE A 324 -5.63 -3.20 3.24
N ASP A 325 -6.02 -3.34 4.51
CA ASP A 325 -5.08 -3.73 5.56
C ASP A 325 -5.01 -5.26 5.70
N GLU A 326 -3.81 -5.77 5.94
CA GLU A 326 -3.54 -7.19 6.22
C GLU A 326 -4.17 -8.13 5.17
N LEU A 327 -3.89 -7.86 3.89
CA LEU A 327 -4.43 -8.62 2.75
C LEU A 327 -4.09 -10.12 2.89
N ASP A 328 -2.93 -10.43 3.45
CA ASP A 328 -2.47 -11.78 3.79
C ASP A 328 -3.38 -12.50 4.78
N LYS A 329 -3.98 -11.78 5.74
CA LYS A 329 -4.94 -12.36 6.69
C LYS A 329 -6.35 -12.39 6.13
N GLY A 330 -6.77 -11.33 5.44
CA GLY A 330 -8.11 -11.22 4.87
C GLY A 330 -8.43 -12.29 3.82
N PHE A 331 -7.41 -12.73 3.07
CA PHE A 331 -7.55 -13.81 2.08
C PHE A 331 -6.75 -15.07 2.46
N ALA A 332 -6.40 -15.24 3.74
CA ALA A 332 -5.73 -16.44 4.22
C ALA A 332 -6.58 -17.67 3.88
N GLY A 333 -6.02 -18.62 3.12
CA GLY A 333 -6.73 -19.83 2.68
C GLY A 333 -7.51 -19.70 1.36
N ALA A 334 -7.39 -18.56 0.65
CA ALA A 334 -7.84 -18.42 -0.73
C ALA A 334 -6.94 -19.15 -1.75
N SER A 335 -5.84 -19.76 -1.30
CA SER A 335 -4.93 -20.55 -2.13
C SER A 335 -5.61 -21.80 -2.67
N ILE A 336 -5.28 -22.16 -3.91
CA ILE A 336 -5.90 -23.27 -4.68
C ILE A 336 -5.85 -24.63 -3.96
N ASP A 337 -4.90 -24.84 -3.03
CA ASP A 337 -4.70 -26.10 -2.32
C ASP A 337 -5.61 -26.31 -1.09
N SER A 338 -6.27 -25.25 -0.58
CA SER A 338 -7.22 -25.39 0.53
C SER A 338 -8.61 -25.77 0.02
N LYS A 339 -8.96 -27.06 0.13
CA LYS A 339 -10.27 -27.65 -0.21
C LYS A 339 -11.51 -27.01 0.46
N ASN A 340 -11.34 -26.01 1.32
CA ASN A 340 -12.40 -25.57 2.25
C ASN A 340 -13.02 -24.20 1.96
N ASP A 341 -12.48 -23.34 1.08
CA ASP A 341 -13.14 -22.03 0.86
C ASP A 341 -13.11 -21.47 -0.57
N SER A 342 -13.91 -22.11 -1.43
CA SER A 342 -14.21 -21.61 -2.78
C SER A 342 -14.80 -20.20 -2.80
N THR A 343 -15.31 -19.68 -1.67
CA THR A 343 -15.90 -18.34 -1.57
C THR A 343 -14.82 -17.27 -1.54
N LEU A 344 -13.79 -17.44 -0.69
CA LEU A 344 -12.66 -16.51 -0.58
C LEU A 344 -11.87 -16.40 -1.88
N SER A 345 -11.64 -17.53 -2.55
CA SER A 345 -10.97 -17.55 -3.87
C SER A 345 -11.76 -16.75 -4.92
N ARG A 346 -13.09 -16.85 -4.92
CA ARG A 346 -13.95 -16.07 -5.83
C ARG A 346 -13.95 -14.58 -5.49
N LEU A 347 -14.01 -14.23 -4.20
CA LEU A 347 -13.96 -12.83 -3.76
C LEU A 347 -12.63 -12.17 -4.14
N LEU A 348 -11.51 -12.87 -3.90
CA LEU A 348 -10.19 -12.42 -4.34
C LEU A 348 -10.15 -12.25 -5.86
N GLY A 349 -10.64 -13.24 -6.62
CA GLY A 349 -10.70 -13.14 -8.09
C GLY A 349 -11.50 -11.93 -8.57
N ARG A 350 -12.64 -11.64 -7.94
CA ARG A 350 -13.44 -10.44 -8.23
C ARG A 350 -12.70 -9.15 -7.91
N PHE A 351 -12.08 -9.08 -6.73
CA PHE A 351 -11.28 -7.92 -6.33
C PHE A 351 -10.13 -7.66 -7.31
N LEU A 352 -9.38 -8.70 -7.67
CA LEU A 352 -8.27 -8.59 -8.61
C LEU A 352 -8.79 -8.18 -10.00
N ASN A 353 -9.86 -8.79 -10.50
CA ASN A 353 -10.47 -8.43 -11.79
C ASN A 353 -10.90 -6.97 -11.80
N TRP A 354 -11.57 -6.51 -10.73
CA TRP A 354 -11.91 -5.10 -10.55
C TRP A 354 -10.67 -4.20 -10.60
N MET A 355 -9.57 -4.56 -9.92
CA MET A 355 -8.31 -3.81 -10.01
C MET A 355 -7.76 -3.71 -11.43
N GLU A 356 -7.99 -4.72 -12.28
CA GLU A 356 -7.59 -4.72 -13.70
C GLU A 356 -8.53 -3.89 -14.59
N GLU A 357 -9.83 -3.89 -14.29
CA GLU A 357 -10.86 -3.23 -15.09
C GLU A 357 -11.01 -1.75 -14.75
N GLN A 358 -10.77 -1.35 -13.50
CA GLN A 358 -10.91 0.05 -13.09
C GLN A 358 -9.96 0.96 -13.88
N ARG A 359 -10.49 2.08 -14.39
CA ARG A 359 -9.78 3.00 -15.30
C ARG A 359 -8.82 3.97 -14.57
N GLY A 360 -8.13 3.47 -13.54
CA GLY A 360 -7.16 4.21 -12.72
C GLY A 360 -7.78 5.43 -12.02
N LYS A 361 -8.98 5.22 -11.47
CA LYS A 361 -9.74 6.21 -10.70
C LYS A 361 -9.49 6.03 -9.19
N VAL A 362 -9.14 4.83 -8.75
CA VAL A 362 -8.88 4.49 -7.35
C VAL A 362 -7.45 3.95 -7.24
N PHE A 363 -6.62 4.57 -6.41
CA PHE A 363 -5.28 4.07 -6.13
C PHE A 363 -5.32 3.10 -4.95
N VAL A 364 -5.00 1.83 -5.18
CA VAL A 364 -5.08 0.79 -4.15
C VAL A 364 -3.76 0.70 -3.38
N VAL A 365 -3.82 0.81 -2.05
CA VAL A 365 -2.71 0.50 -1.15
C VAL A 365 -3.06 -0.74 -0.36
N ALA A 366 -2.38 -1.85 -0.61
CA ALA A 366 -2.54 -3.06 0.18
C ALA A 366 -1.36 -3.24 1.14
N THR A 367 -1.60 -3.72 2.36
CA THR A 367 -0.53 -4.08 3.29
C THR A 367 -0.50 -5.59 3.50
N ALA A 368 0.69 -6.14 3.74
CA ALA A 368 0.87 -7.54 4.08
C ALA A 368 2.00 -7.75 5.08
N ASN A 369 1.78 -8.65 6.04
CA ASN A 369 2.76 -9.01 7.07
C ASN A 369 3.38 -10.39 6.82
N ASN A 370 2.68 -11.30 6.17
CA ASN A 370 3.10 -12.67 5.93
C ASN A 370 3.01 -13.02 4.44
N ILE A 371 4.17 -13.21 3.83
CA ILE A 371 4.27 -13.53 2.40
C ILE A 371 3.71 -14.92 2.10
N ASP A 372 3.88 -15.90 2.98
CA ASP A 372 3.47 -17.27 2.71
C ASP A 372 1.95 -17.43 2.63
N GLN A 373 1.22 -16.49 3.24
CA GLN A 373 -0.24 -16.44 3.22
C GLN A 373 -0.79 -15.57 2.09
N LEU A 374 0.07 -14.82 1.39
CA LEU A 374 -0.37 -14.02 0.25
C LEU A 374 -0.72 -14.95 -0.92
N PRO A 375 -1.94 -14.81 -1.48
CA PRO A 375 -2.30 -15.53 -2.69
C PRO A 375 -1.34 -15.16 -3.84
N PRO A 376 -0.76 -16.13 -4.56
CA PRO A 376 0.19 -15.87 -5.65
C PRO A 376 -0.35 -14.92 -6.73
N GLU A 377 -1.67 -14.91 -6.93
CA GLU A 377 -2.38 -14.06 -7.88
C GLU A 377 -2.20 -12.56 -7.59
N THR A 378 -1.99 -12.19 -6.32
CA THR A 378 -1.80 -10.78 -5.89
C THR A 378 -0.43 -10.22 -6.27
N ILE A 379 0.58 -11.09 -6.36
CA ILE A 379 1.98 -10.73 -6.63
C ILE A 379 2.27 -10.65 -8.14
N ARG A 380 1.32 -11.09 -8.97
CA ARG A 380 1.48 -11.11 -10.43
C ARG A 380 1.61 -9.69 -10.98
N ARG A 381 2.63 -9.48 -11.82
CA ARG A 381 2.85 -8.21 -12.54
C ARG A 381 1.59 -7.82 -13.33
N GLY A 382 1.14 -6.58 -13.15
CA GLY A 382 -0.04 -6.01 -13.81
C GLY A 382 -1.22 -5.70 -12.88
N ARG A 383 -1.21 -6.19 -11.63
CA ARG A 383 -2.23 -5.89 -10.61
C ARG A 383 -1.85 -4.66 -9.77
N PHE A 384 -0.68 -4.73 -9.14
CA PHE A 384 -0.03 -3.58 -8.51
C PHE A 384 1.09 -3.08 -9.43
N ASP A 385 1.30 -1.77 -9.45
CA ASP A 385 2.38 -1.15 -10.25
C ASP A 385 3.74 -1.41 -9.63
N GLU A 386 3.79 -1.49 -8.30
CA GLU A 386 5.03 -1.67 -7.55
C GLU A 386 4.80 -2.45 -6.25
N LEU A 387 5.79 -3.25 -5.89
CA LEU A 387 5.85 -3.96 -4.62
C LEU A 387 6.90 -3.29 -3.74
N PHE A 388 6.49 -2.73 -2.61
CA PHE A 388 7.39 -2.10 -1.67
C PHE A 388 7.70 -3.01 -0.50
N PHE A 389 8.99 -3.16 -0.18
CA PHE A 389 9.44 -3.84 1.02
C PHE A 389 9.81 -2.83 2.11
N VAL A 390 9.14 -2.93 3.25
CA VAL A 390 9.38 -2.15 4.47
C VAL A 390 10.12 -3.03 5.47
N ASP A 391 11.39 -2.70 5.68
CA ASP A 391 12.25 -3.40 6.64
C ASP A 391 12.19 -2.71 8.02
N LEU A 392 12.93 -3.27 8.98
CA LEU A 392 13.21 -2.59 10.24
C LEU A 392 13.88 -1.22 9.99
N PRO A 393 13.51 -0.19 10.78
CA PRO A 393 14.02 1.16 10.59
C PRO A 393 15.53 1.23 10.79
N ASN A 394 16.20 2.00 9.92
CA ASN A 394 17.62 2.27 10.04
C ASN A 394 17.91 3.29 11.17
N TYR A 395 19.19 3.54 11.43
CA TYR A 395 19.63 4.50 12.46
C TYR A 395 18.91 5.85 12.39
N TYR A 396 18.84 6.47 11.20
CA TYR A 396 18.22 7.78 11.02
C TYR A 396 16.71 7.73 11.20
N GLU A 397 16.06 6.69 10.67
CA GLU A 397 14.62 6.49 10.85
C GLU A 397 14.26 6.30 12.32
N ARG A 398 15.02 5.52 13.08
CA ARG A 398 14.79 5.36 14.52
C ARG A 398 14.91 6.68 15.26
N SER A 399 15.90 7.52 14.92
CA SER A 399 16.04 8.86 15.50
C SER A 399 14.80 9.72 15.26
N GLU A 400 14.28 9.74 14.03
CA GLU A 400 13.07 10.48 13.70
C GLU A 400 11.82 9.88 14.37
N ILE A 401 11.71 8.56 14.44
CA ILE A 401 10.61 7.86 15.12
C ILE A 401 10.58 8.24 16.62
N PHE A 402 11.71 8.21 17.32
CA PHE A 402 11.81 8.67 18.71
C PHE A 402 11.32 10.11 18.86
N LYS A 403 11.83 11.00 18.00
CA LYS A 403 11.46 12.42 18.00
C LYS A 403 9.95 12.62 17.85
N ILE A 404 9.33 11.93 16.89
CA ILE A 404 7.88 12.00 16.64
C ILE A 404 7.09 11.52 17.86
N HIS A 405 7.45 10.37 18.45
CA HIS A 405 6.71 9.81 19.58
C HIS A 405 6.90 10.59 20.88
N MET A 406 8.05 11.24 21.07
CA MET A 406 8.29 12.17 22.17
C MET A 406 7.46 13.45 22.02
N GLN A 407 7.50 14.09 20.84
CA GLN A 407 6.74 15.32 20.56
C GLN A 407 5.23 15.12 20.71
N ARG A 408 4.70 14.01 20.18
CA ARG A 408 3.28 13.64 20.33
C ARG A 408 2.83 13.49 21.78
N ARG A 409 3.77 13.26 22.71
CA ARG A 409 3.52 13.07 24.14
C ARG A 409 4.03 14.24 24.98
N HIS A 410 4.30 15.37 24.34
CA HIS A 410 4.77 16.61 24.97
C HIS A 410 6.12 16.47 25.71
N CYS A 411 6.97 15.53 25.26
CA CYS A 411 8.37 15.46 25.67
C CYS A 411 9.22 16.17 24.62
N ASP A 412 10.05 17.14 25.03
CA ASP A 412 10.96 17.81 24.11
C ASP A 412 12.14 16.86 23.78
N PRO A 413 12.33 16.44 22.51
CA PRO A 413 13.42 15.57 22.13
C PRO A 413 14.81 16.17 22.40
N THR A 414 14.92 17.49 22.55
CA THR A 414 16.19 18.17 22.84
C THR A 414 16.70 17.96 24.26
N ASP A 415 15.83 17.50 25.18
CA ASP A 415 16.19 17.15 26.55
C ASP A 415 16.87 15.77 26.64
N PHE A 416 16.87 14.99 25.55
CA PHE A 416 17.33 13.60 25.53
C PHE A 416 18.44 13.37 24.49
N SER A 417 19.32 12.41 24.76
CA SER A 417 20.34 12.00 23.80
C SER A 417 19.76 10.94 22.85
N LEU A 418 19.22 11.41 21.71
CA LEU A 418 18.68 10.52 20.67
C LEU A 418 19.74 9.57 20.11
N HIS A 419 21.01 9.99 20.06
CA HIS A 419 22.11 9.14 19.61
C HIS A 419 22.24 7.86 20.44
N GLU A 420 22.25 8.00 21.77
CA GLU A 420 22.37 6.85 22.69
C GLU A 420 21.16 5.90 22.58
N LEU A 421 19.95 6.46 22.50
CA LEU A 421 18.72 5.69 22.34
C LEU A 421 18.76 4.87 21.05
N VAL A 422 19.19 5.47 19.95
CA VAL A 422 19.23 4.82 18.63
C VAL A 422 20.34 3.76 18.54
N GLU A 423 21.48 3.98 19.20
CA GLU A 423 22.57 2.99 19.28
C GLU A 423 22.15 1.73 20.04
N ARG A 424 21.29 1.88 21.05
CA ARG A 424 20.83 0.79 21.92
C ARG A 424 19.57 0.10 21.42
N THR A 425 18.87 0.69 20.47
CA THR A 425 17.64 0.14 19.86
C THR A 425 17.86 -0.42 18.45
N ASP A 426 19.05 -0.93 18.15
CA ASP A 426 19.28 -1.57 16.86
C ASP A 426 18.42 -2.83 16.68
N GLY A 427 17.71 -2.88 15.54
CA GLY A 427 16.75 -3.94 15.24
C GLY A 427 15.37 -3.77 15.88
N TYR A 428 15.06 -2.63 16.50
CA TYR A 428 13.72 -2.32 17.02
C TYR A 428 12.84 -1.81 15.89
N SER A 429 11.56 -2.18 15.90
CA SER A 429 10.52 -1.67 15.03
C SER A 429 9.98 -0.31 15.53
N GLY A 430 9.24 0.40 14.67
CA GLY A 430 8.62 1.68 15.07
C GLY A 430 7.65 1.53 16.24
N ALA A 431 6.85 0.45 16.25
CA ALA A 431 5.92 0.14 17.34
C ALA A 431 6.64 -0.14 18.67
N GLU A 432 7.82 -0.77 18.65
CA GLU A 432 8.60 -1.02 19.86
C GLU A 432 9.23 0.27 20.39
N ILE A 433 9.69 1.15 19.52
CA ILE A 433 10.16 2.49 19.91
C ILE A 433 9.01 3.31 20.52
N GLU A 434 7.82 3.25 19.92
CA GLU A 434 6.63 3.87 20.49
C GLU A 434 6.31 3.31 21.88
N GLN A 435 6.39 1.99 22.04
CA GLN A 435 6.15 1.31 23.30
C GLN A 435 7.15 1.74 24.36
N ILE A 436 8.44 1.87 24.04
CA ILE A 436 9.46 2.36 24.98
C ILE A 436 9.04 3.73 25.53
N VAL A 437 8.78 4.70 24.64
CA VAL A 437 8.41 6.06 25.06
C VAL A 437 7.10 6.06 25.88
N ALA A 438 6.10 5.30 25.45
CA ALA A 438 4.81 5.22 26.15
C ALA A 438 4.91 4.55 27.53
N SER A 439 5.66 3.46 27.63
CA SER A 439 5.86 2.73 28.89
C SER A 439 6.66 3.54 29.89
N THR A 440 7.77 4.17 29.48
CA THR A 440 8.56 5.03 30.36
C THR A 440 7.73 6.18 30.91
N LEU A 441 6.90 6.82 30.06
CA LEU A 441 6.00 7.88 30.51
C LEU A 441 4.98 7.41 31.53
N LEU A 442 4.37 6.25 31.30
CA LEU A 442 3.40 5.67 32.22
C LEU A 442 4.03 5.35 33.58
N GLU A 443 5.23 4.77 33.59
CA GLU A 443 5.95 4.42 34.80
C GLU A 443 6.37 5.66 35.61
N CYS A 444 6.98 6.64 34.94
CA CYS A 444 7.34 7.92 35.54
C CYS A 444 6.11 8.66 36.09
N TYR A 445 5.00 8.68 35.34
CA TYR A 445 3.74 9.27 35.80
C TYR A 445 3.19 8.56 37.05
N SER A 446 3.19 7.22 37.07
CA SER A 446 2.68 6.43 38.19
C SER A 446 3.47 6.63 39.49
N THR A 447 4.76 6.99 39.36
CA THR A 447 5.68 7.22 40.48
C THR A 447 5.88 8.70 40.81
N GLY A 448 5.24 9.61 40.06
CA GLY A 448 5.37 11.06 40.25
C GLY A 448 6.75 11.61 39.88
N ARG A 449 7.50 10.92 39.03
CA ARG A 449 8.85 11.28 38.58
C ARG A 449 8.81 11.90 37.18
N ALA A 450 9.79 12.74 36.87
CA ALA A 450 9.99 13.25 35.51
C ALA A 450 10.73 12.20 34.66
N VAL A 451 10.42 12.14 33.36
CA VAL A 451 11.12 11.25 32.42
C VAL A 451 12.57 11.72 32.27
N THR A 452 13.52 10.81 32.46
CA THR A 452 14.95 11.05 32.26
C THR A 452 15.50 10.14 31.15
N GLN A 453 16.69 10.46 30.65
CA GLN A 453 17.42 9.61 29.72
C GLN A 453 17.62 8.19 30.26
N GLU A 454 17.93 8.05 31.56
CA GLU A 454 18.19 6.75 32.20
C GLU A 454 16.94 5.86 32.19
N GLU A 455 15.76 6.41 32.49
CA GLU A 455 14.50 5.65 32.50
C GLU A 455 14.13 5.16 31.09
N LEU A 456 14.32 6.00 30.06
CA LEU A 456 14.10 5.59 28.66
C LEU A 456 15.04 4.45 28.25
N MET A 457 16.29 4.50 28.71
CA MET A 457 17.29 3.48 28.43
C MET A 457 16.98 2.16 29.14
N GLU A 458 16.57 2.22 30.40
CA GLU A 458 16.15 1.05 31.18
C GLU A 458 14.95 0.36 30.52
N THR A 459 13.89 1.10 30.20
CA THR A 459 12.74 0.56 29.46
C THR A 459 13.14 -0.03 28.10
N ALA A 460 14.08 0.59 27.40
CA ALA A 460 14.57 0.06 26.11
C ALA A 460 15.27 -1.30 26.26
N GLU A 461 16.02 -1.52 27.34
CA GLU A 461 16.69 -2.79 27.63
C GLU A 461 15.72 -3.91 28.04
N GLU A 462 14.59 -3.57 28.66
CA GLU A 462 13.54 -4.53 29.02
C GLU A 462 12.74 -5.04 27.81
N VAL A 463 12.55 -4.20 26.80
CA VAL A 463 11.83 -4.56 25.59
C VAL A 463 12.66 -5.52 24.74
N VAL A 464 12.15 -6.73 24.49
CA VAL A 464 12.79 -7.70 23.59
C VAL A 464 12.37 -7.41 22.14
N PRO A 465 13.29 -7.02 21.24
CA PRO A 465 12.92 -6.57 19.90
C PRO A 465 12.48 -7.71 18.99
N LEU A 466 11.62 -7.37 18.02
CA LEU A 466 11.04 -8.27 17.03
C LEU A 466 12.11 -8.92 16.15
N SER A 467 13.22 -8.21 15.93
CA SER A 467 14.40 -8.73 15.25
C SER A 467 15.00 -9.97 15.90
N LYS A 468 14.84 -10.15 17.22
CA LYS A 468 15.29 -11.33 17.96
C LYS A 468 14.20 -12.39 18.06
N THR A 469 12.96 -12.01 18.32
CA THR A 469 11.86 -12.98 18.51
C THR A 469 11.39 -13.62 17.21
N MET A 470 11.51 -12.90 16.09
CA MET A 470 11.06 -13.32 14.76
C MET A 470 12.19 -13.30 13.72
N GLU A 471 13.44 -13.51 14.16
CA GLU A 471 14.65 -13.43 13.30
C GLU A 471 14.51 -14.26 12.02
N GLU A 472 14.09 -15.52 12.14
CA GLU A 472 13.92 -16.45 11.02
C GLU A 472 12.91 -15.92 9.99
N LYS A 473 11.73 -15.48 10.45
CA LYS A 473 10.68 -14.95 9.56
C LYS A 473 11.10 -13.66 8.88
N ILE A 474 11.80 -12.77 9.58
CA ILE A 474 12.32 -11.52 8.99
C ILE A 474 13.38 -11.86 7.94
N PHE A 475 14.23 -12.84 8.20
CA PHE A 475 15.22 -13.31 7.23
C PHE A 475 14.56 -13.88 5.97
N GLU A 476 13.59 -14.78 6.12
CA GLU A 476 12.81 -15.34 5.01
C GLU A 476 12.11 -14.26 4.19
N MET A 477 11.50 -13.30 4.87
CA MET A 477 10.82 -12.17 4.24
C MET A 477 11.78 -11.29 3.42
N ARG A 478 12.99 -11.01 3.95
CA ARG A 478 14.04 -10.25 3.25
C ARG A 478 14.56 -11.00 2.03
N GLU A 479 14.79 -12.30 2.14
CA GLU A 479 15.25 -13.13 1.02
C GLU A 479 14.19 -13.22 -0.08
N TRP A 480 12.91 -13.33 0.31
CA TRP A 480 11.82 -13.29 -0.66
C TRP A 480 11.71 -11.92 -1.34
N ALA A 481 11.79 -10.82 -0.58
CA ALA A 481 11.69 -9.46 -1.13
C ALA A 481 12.85 -9.11 -2.07
N ASN A 482 14.03 -9.72 -1.88
CA ASN A 482 15.21 -9.47 -2.68
C ASN A 482 14.97 -9.81 -4.17
N GLY A 483 15.09 -8.79 -5.04
CA GLY A 483 14.82 -8.92 -6.48
C GLY A 483 13.34 -8.96 -6.88
N ARG A 484 12.41 -8.94 -5.91
CA ARG A 484 10.95 -8.91 -6.13
C ARG A 484 10.31 -7.59 -5.76
N CYS A 485 10.86 -6.91 -4.75
CA CYS A 485 10.32 -5.66 -4.22
C CYS A 485 11.36 -4.54 -4.30
N ARG A 486 10.86 -3.31 -4.49
CA ARG A 486 11.63 -2.09 -4.26
C ARG A 486 11.68 -1.81 -2.76
N ARG A 487 12.83 -1.46 -2.20
CA ARG A 487 12.90 -1.04 -0.79
C ARG A 487 12.18 0.29 -0.63
N ALA A 488 11.36 0.41 0.41
CA ALA A 488 10.67 1.67 0.70
C ALA A 488 11.64 2.76 1.21
N THR A 489 12.71 2.34 1.90
CA THR A 489 13.79 3.20 2.39
C THR A 489 15.11 2.84 1.70
N PRO A 490 15.93 3.85 1.33
CA PRO A 490 17.30 3.62 0.88
C PRO A 490 18.13 2.84 1.91
N ASP A 491 19.17 2.15 1.43
CA ASP A 491 20.15 1.57 2.34
C ASP A 491 20.81 2.71 3.15
N SER A 492 20.97 2.51 4.45
CA SER A 492 21.67 3.41 5.38
C SER A 492 22.99 4.00 4.82
N ARG A 493 23.70 3.25 3.96
CA ARG A 493 24.91 3.71 3.25
C ARG A 493 24.62 4.78 2.20
N VAL A 494 23.52 4.66 1.45
CA VAL A 494 23.09 5.65 0.45
C VAL A 494 22.64 6.93 1.16
N GLN A 495 21.98 6.81 2.31
CA GLN A 495 21.54 7.96 3.10
C GLN A 495 22.74 8.70 3.74
N GLN A 496 23.74 7.97 4.23
CA GLN A 496 25.02 8.54 4.65
C GLN A 496 25.78 9.23 3.50
N MET A 497 25.76 8.66 2.30
CA MET A 497 26.35 9.28 1.11
C MET A 497 25.59 10.55 0.70
N LEU A 498 24.26 10.52 0.67
CA LEU A 498 23.41 11.68 0.33
C LEU A 498 23.53 12.82 1.36
N ASP A 499 23.64 12.49 2.66
CA ASP A 499 23.88 13.48 3.71
C ASP A 499 25.30 14.04 3.65
N HIS A 500 26.29 13.21 3.29
CA HIS A 500 27.65 13.67 3.03
C HIS A 500 27.69 14.60 1.80
N GLU A 501 26.98 14.27 0.72
CA GLU A 501 26.83 15.10 -0.49
C GLU A 501 26.11 16.42 -0.20
N LYS A 502 25.01 16.40 0.56
CA LYS A 502 24.27 17.61 0.98
C LYS A 502 25.08 18.51 1.91
N ARG A 503 25.89 17.94 2.80
CA ARG A 503 26.77 18.70 3.71
C ARG A 503 28.02 19.24 3.03
N SER A 504 28.50 18.59 1.96
CA SER A 504 29.76 18.97 1.29
C SER A 504 29.58 19.92 0.09
N GLY A 505 28.36 20.11 -0.42
CA GLY A 505 27.99 21.23 -1.29
C GLY A 505 28.71 21.32 -2.64
N HIS A 506 29.58 20.38 -3.00
CA HIS A 506 30.28 20.28 -4.29
C HIS A 506 30.48 18.80 -4.63
N LEU A 507 30.47 18.48 -5.92
CA LEU A 507 30.98 17.22 -6.48
C LEU A 507 32.41 16.99 -5.96
N ALA A 508 32.55 16.24 -4.86
CA ALA A 508 33.85 15.81 -4.38
C ALA A 508 34.28 14.62 -5.23
N GLU A 509 35.41 14.78 -5.93
CA GLU A 509 36.10 13.68 -6.60
C GLU A 509 36.28 12.51 -5.63
N GLU A 510 36.11 11.27 -6.12
CA GLU A 510 36.35 10.07 -5.34
C GLU A 510 37.69 10.18 -4.60
N PRO A 511 37.76 9.87 -3.30
CA PRO A 511 39.00 9.97 -2.54
C PRO A 511 40.06 9.10 -3.20
N THR A 512 41.12 9.73 -3.72
CA THR A 512 42.29 9.03 -4.26
C THR A 512 42.80 7.97 -3.27
N ILE A 513 43.36 6.88 -3.80
CA ILE A 513 43.94 5.79 -2.99
C ILE A 513 44.89 6.32 -1.90
N ALA A 514 45.63 7.40 -2.18
CA ALA A 514 46.54 8.04 -1.23
C ALA A 514 45.86 8.71 -0.02
N THR A 515 44.67 9.31 -0.20
CA THR A 515 43.90 9.90 0.91
C THR A 515 43.24 8.82 1.75
N ALA A 516 42.68 7.78 1.11
CA ALA A 516 42.08 6.64 1.82
C ALA A 516 43.12 5.80 2.60
N GLN A 517 44.35 5.66 2.08
CA GLN A 517 45.46 5.02 2.79
C GLN A 517 45.93 5.78 4.04
N ARG A 518 45.77 7.11 4.07
CA ARG A 518 46.06 7.92 5.26
C ARG A 518 44.95 7.78 6.30
N GLU A 519 43.71 7.62 5.86
CA GLU A 519 42.54 7.57 6.73
C GLU A 519 42.46 6.30 7.58
N TRP A 520 42.65 5.10 7.00
CA TRP A 520 42.62 3.87 7.82
C TRP A 520 43.75 3.83 8.85
N LYS A 521 44.94 4.38 8.52
CA LYS A 521 46.06 4.50 9.46
C LYS A 521 45.75 5.47 10.60
N ARG A 522 45.05 6.57 10.29
CA ARG A 522 44.59 7.53 11.30
C ARG A 522 43.55 6.88 12.23
N LEU A 523 42.59 6.15 11.68
CA LEU A 523 41.57 5.43 12.46
C LEU A 523 42.20 4.35 13.37
N ALA A 524 43.22 3.64 12.87
CA ALA A 524 43.97 2.66 13.65
C ALA A 524 44.73 3.28 14.83
N GLN A 525 45.18 4.54 14.70
CA GLN A 525 45.83 5.28 15.80
C GLN A 525 44.84 5.82 16.84
N GLN A 526 43.55 5.86 16.52
CA GLN A 526 42.47 6.36 17.39
C GLN A 526 41.67 5.22 18.05
N ASP A 527 42.25 4.02 18.16
CA ASP A 527 41.62 2.79 18.71
C ASP A 527 40.28 2.39 18.04
N SER A 528 39.99 2.94 16.86
CA SER A 528 38.77 2.63 16.10
C SER A 528 38.99 1.46 15.15
N LEU A 529 39.31 0.29 15.72
CA LEU A 529 39.77 -0.91 14.98
C LEU A 529 38.75 -1.41 13.94
N SER A 530 37.46 -1.41 14.28
CA SER A 530 36.39 -1.85 13.36
C SER A 530 36.30 -0.98 12.11
N ALA A 531 36.36 0.35 12.29
CA ALA A 531 36.35 1.30 11.19
C ALA A 531 37.65 1.22 10.36
N ALA A 532 38.80 1.10 11.04
CA ALA A 532 40.10 1.00 10.39
C ALA A 532 40.22 -0.26 9.52
N ILE A 533 39.78 -1.42 10.00
CA ILE A 533 39.80 -2.68 9.23
C ILE A 533 38.82 -2.63 8.07
N SER A 534 37.61 -2.09 8.28
CA SER A 534 36.62 -1.93 7.20
C SER A 534 37.15 -1.03 6.07
N GLU A 535 37.81 0.07 6.43
CA GLU A 535 38.42 1.00 5.49
C GLU A 535 39.64 0.40 4.78
N TYR A 536 40.49 -0.33 5.51
CA TYR A 536 41.63 -1.06 4.94
C TYR A 536 41.18 -2.08 3.88
N VAL A 537 40.14 -2.87 4.17
CA VAL A 537 39.58 -3.87 3.24
C VAL A 537 38.97 -3.18 2.01
N ARG A 538 38.34 -2.01 2.20
CA ARG A 538 37.77 -1.21 1.11
C ARG A 538 38.84 -0.69 0.15
N VAL A 539 39.98 -0.21 0.69
CA VAL A 539 41.05 0.42 -0.10
C VAL A 539 41.89 -0.60 -0.84
N ASN A 540 42.27 -1.70 -0.18
CA ASN A 540 43.22 -2.64 -0.76
C ASN A 540 42.56 -3.68 -1.66
N ASP A 541 41.26 -3.97 -1.46
CA ASP A 541 40.47 -5.01 -2.12
C ASP A 541 41.13 -6.41 -2.10
N MET A 542 40.33 -7.48 -1.97
CA MET A 542 40.85 -8.85 -2.00
C MET A 542 42.03 -9.13 -1.04
N CYS A 543 41.99 -8.53 0.16
CA CYS A 543 43.07 -8.65 1.14
C CYS A 543 43.00 -9.99 1.91
N THR A 544 44.16 -10.50 2.29
CA THR A 544 44.28 -11.73 3.08
C THR A 544 44.28 -11.45 4.57
N PHE A 545 43.92 -12.48 5.35
CA PHE A 545 44.01 -12.45 6.80
C PHE A 545 45.45 -12.21 7.31
N GLU A 546 46.46 -12.64 6.56
CA GLU A 546 47.89 -12.44 6.89
C GLU A 546 48.34 -10.99 6.69
N GLU A 547 47.82 -10.31 5.66
CA GLU A 547 48.08 -8.89 5.39
C GLU A 547 47.48 -8.01 6.49
N ILE A 548 46.22 -8.24 6.86
CA ILE A 548 45.60 -7.53 7.98
C ILE A 548 46.39 -7.76 9.27
N GLN A 549 46.77 -9.00 9.57
CA GLN A 549 47.55 -9.29 10.76
C GLN A 549 48.90 -8.54 10.78
N THR A 550 49.59 -8.49 9.63
CA THR A 550 50.90 -7.85 9.51
C THR A 550 50.81 -6.34 9.60
N ASP A 551 49.90 -5.73 8.84
CA ASP A 551 49.78 -4.28 8.71
C ASP A 551 49.19 -3.62 9.96
N PHE A 552 48.40 -4.36 10.74
CA PHE A 552 47.83 -3.88 12.00
C PHE A 552 48.68 -4.20 13.24
N THR A 553 49.74 -5.02 13.13
CA THR A 553 50.66 -5.34 14.23
C THR A 553 51.23 -4.09 14.94
N PRO A 554 51.54 -2.97 14.25
CA PRO A 554 52.04 -1.76 14.93
C PRO A 554 51.02 -1.02 15.79
N TYR A 555 49.71 -1.28 15.61
CA TYR A 555 48.64 -0.51 16.24
C TYR A 555 47.98 -1.24 17.42
N PHE A 556 47.90 -2.57 17.36
CA PHE A 556 47.37 -3.40 18.45
C PHE A 556 47.91 -4.83 18.39
N ASP A 557 47.66 -5.62 19.43
CA ASP A 557 48.08 -7.03 19.44
C ASP A 557 47.22 -7.85 18.48
N THR A 558 47.83 -8.29 17.38
CA THR A 558 47.16 -9.10 16.34
C THR A 558 47.48 -10.59 16.45
N ARG A 559 48.39 -11.01 17.36
CA ARG A 559 48.89 -12.40 17.44
C ARG A 559 48.41 -13.08 18.72
N GLY A 560 47.92 -14.31 18.60
CA GLY A 560 47.42 -15.06 19.76
C GLY A 560 47.24 -16.55 19.51
N GLU A 561 46.46 -17.22 20.36
CA GLU A 561 46.22 -18.67 20.31
C GLU A 561 44.92 -19.06 19.56
N HIS A 562 44.20 -18.08 19.02
CA HIS A 562 42.87 -18.28 18.45
C HIS A 562 42.90 -18.43 16.92
N GLY A 563 41.97 -19.23 16.40
CA GLY A 563 41.69 -19.34 14.97
C GLY A 563 40.27 -18.88 14.65
N LEU A 564 40.12 -18.33 13.44
CA LEU A 564 38.83 -17.93 12.88
C LEU A 564 38.29 -19.09 12.05
N VAL A 565 37.06 -19.52 12.34
CA VAL A 565 36.41 -20.69 11.71
C VAL A 565 35.04 -20.34 11.16
N ILE A 566 34.52 -21.17 10.27
CA ILE A 566 33.11 -21.08 9.86
C ILE A 566 32.23 -21.58 11.00
N ARG A 567 31.23 -20.81 11.44
CA ARG A 567 30.41 -21.15 12.62
C ARG A 567 29.64 -22.46 12.44
N GLN A 568 29.07 -22.67 11.25
CA GLN A 568 28.34 -23.89 10.89
C GLN A 568 29.26 -25.11 10.74
N ASN A 569 30.56 -24.89 10.49
CA ASN A 569 31.55 -25.94 10.30
C ASN A 569 32.86 -25.59 11.04
N PRO A 570 32.91 -25.74 12.39
CA PRO A 570 34.03 -25.26 13.20
C PRO A 570 35.39 -25.91 12.92
N LYS A 571 35.41 -26.98 12.11
CA LYS A 571 36.62 -27.65 11.64
C LYS A 571 37.16 -27.05 10.33
N VAL A 572 36.41 -26.16 9.68
CA VAL A 572 36.87 -25.36 8.53
C VAL A 572 37.49 -24.08 9.07
N MET A 573 38.82 -24.01 9.00
CA MET A 573 39.59 -22.86 9.43
C MET A 573 39.76 -21.87 8.29
N LEU A 574 39.62 -20.58 8.59
CA LEU A 574 39.88 -19.47 7.68
C LEU A 574 41.26 -18.87 7.96
N ALA A 575 41.58 -18.66 9.23
CA ALA A 575 42.84 -18.11 9.71
C ALA A 575 43.24 -18.66 11.08
N VAL A 576 44.53 -18.52 11.44
CA VAL A 576 45.08 -18.99 12.72
C VAL A 576 45.96 -17.92 13.37
N LYS A 577 46.25 -18.11 14.65
CA LYS A 577 47.19 -17.30 15.46
C LYS A 577 46.76 -15.85 15.63
N PHE A 578 45.47 -15.59 15.71
CA PHE A 578 44.91 -14.28 15.97
C PHE A 578 44.77 -14.04 17.47
N SER A 579 44.90 -12.77 17.89
CA SER A 579 44.52 -12.33 19.23
C SER A 579 43.00 -12.47 19.43
N GLU A 580 42.55 -12.42 20.69
CA GLU A 580 41.11 -12.48 20.98
C GLU A 580 40.37 -11.28 20.39
N GLU A 581 40.95 -10.09 20.52
CA GLU A 581 40.41 -8.82 20.03
C GLU A 581 40.26 -8.81 18.50
N LEU A 582 41.29 -9.22 17.76
CA LEU A 582 41.23 -9.28 16.30
C LEU A 582 40.12 -10.24 15.81
N ASN A 583 39.96 -11.39 16.47
CA ASN A 583 38.89 -12.33 16.12
C ASN A 583 37.52 -11.73 16.37
N LEU A 584 37.33 -11.03 17.49
CA LEU A 584 36.05 -10.42 17.84
C LEU A 584 35.66 -9.36 16.80
N VAL A 585 36.58 -8.47 16.44
CA VAL A 585 36.33 -7.40 15.46
C VAL A 585 36.05 -7.98 14.08
N LEU A 586 36.86 -8.92 13.59
CA LEU A 586 36.61 -9.57 12.30
C LEU A 586 35.28 -10.33 12.29
N SER A 587 34.93 -11.01 13.38
CA SER A 587 33.67 -11.72 13.51
C SER A 587 32.48 -10.77 13.45
N GLN A 588 32.54 -9.64 14.13
CA GLN A 588 31.50 -8.61 14.09
C GLN A 588 31.37 -7.97 12.72
N LEU A 589 32.50 -7.65 12.06
CA LEU A 589 32.49 -7.06 10.72
C LEU A 589 31.93 -8.02 9.66
N ILE A 590 32.26 -9.31 9.73
CA ILE A 590 31.75 -10.33 8.80
C ILE A 590 30.26 -10.60 9.06
N THR A 591 29.87 -10.77 10.34
CA THR A 591 28.46 -11.04 10.71
C THR A 591 27.56 -9.84 10.42
N GLY A 592 28.06 -8.63 10.71
CA GLY A 592 27.40 -7.35 10.40
C GLY A 592 27.49 -6.93 8.93
N ARG A 593 27.97 -7.82 8.04
CA ARG A 593 28.05 -7.62 6.58
C ARG A 593 28.79 -6.35 6.14
N ARG A 594 29.74 -5.89 6.96
CA ARG A 594 30.64 -4.77 6.62
C ARG A 594 31.81 -5.23 5.74
N ILE A 595 32.25 -6.48 5.91
CA ILE A 595 33.24 -7.16 5.05
C ILE A 595 32.77 -8.58 4.72
N TYR A 596 33.19 -9.10 3.56
CA TYR A 596 32.72 -10.37 3.03
C TYR A 596 33.88 -11.33 2.75
N LEU A 597 33.62 -12.62 2.96
CA LEU A 597 34.54 -13.71 2.68
C LEU A 597 34.44 -14.17 1.22
N HIS A 598 35.57 -14.18 0.52
CA HIS A 598 35.73 -14.68 -0.84
C HIS A 598 36.69 -15.86 -0.85
N PRO A 599 36.18 -17.10 -0.93
CA PRO A 599 37.02 -18.28 -1.11
C PRO A 599 37.96 -18.10 -2.32
N THR A 600 39.23 -18.45 -2.15
CA THR A 600 40.27 -18.24 -3.16
C THR A 600 41.22 -19.43 -3.19
N GLU A 601 42.21 -19.39 -4.08
CA GLU A 601 43.23 -20.43 -4.17
C GLU A 601 44.30 -20.26 -3.09
N ALA A 602 44.88 -21.36 -2.61
CA ALA A 602 45.92 -21.32 -1.58
C ALA A 602 47.21 -20.60 -2.01
N GLU A 603 47.40 -20.34 -3.30
CA GLU A 603 48.52 -19.58 -3.86
C GLU A 603 48.43 -18.08 -3.55
N ALA A 604 47.23 -17.61 -3.21
CA ALA A 604 46.97 -16.24 -2.77
C ALA A 604 47.64 -15.86 -1.44
N TYR A 605 48.11 -16.84 -0.67
CA TYR A 605 48.70 -16.70 0.65
C TYR A 605 50.21 -16.95 0.61
N LYS A 606 51.01 -16.09 1.28
CA LYS A 606 52.46 -16.28 1.38
C LYS A 606 52.81 -17.45 2.29
N ARG A 607 52.04 -17.65 3.37
CA ARG A 607 52.18 -18.76 4.29
C ARG A 607 50.98 -19.70 4.24
N LYS A 608 51.20 -20.95 3.84
CA LYS A 608 50.16 -22.00 3.84
C LYS A 608 49.98 -22.60 5.23
N LEU A 609 48.75 -22.93 5.59
CA LEU A 609 48.47 -23.68 6.82
C LEU A 609 48.77 -25.18 6.62
N PRO A 610 49.32 -25.87 7.64
CA PRO A 610 49.57 -27.30 7.59
C PRO A 610 48.25 -28.08 7.79
N LEU A 611 47.27 -27.85 6.93
CA LEU A 611 45.95 -28.46 6.93
C LEU A 611 45.54 -28.80 5.48
N PRO A 612 44.71 -29.82 5.26
CA PRO A 612 44.09 -30.10 3.97
C PRO A 612 43.39 -28.86 3.40
N VAL A 613 43.69 -28.50 2.15
CA VAL A 613 43.14 -27.31 1.47
C VAL A 613 41.80 -27.62 0.82
N LEU A 614 40.78 -26.86 1.16
CA LEU A 614 39.47 -26.90 0.52
C LEU A 614 39.42 -25.92 -0.66
N LYS A 615 38.89 -26.38 -1.80
CA LYS A 615 38.72 -25.55 -3.00
C LYS A 615 37.41 -24.75 -2.99
N GLN A 616 36.40 -25.23 -2.26
CA GLN A 616 35.08 -24.62 -2.15
C GLN A 616 34.55 -24.79 -0.72
N VAL A 617 33.53 -24.03 -0.37
CA VAL A 617 32.85 -24.16 0.91
C VAL A 617 32.16 -25.53 0.96
N PRO A 618 32.50 -26.40 1.92
CA PRO A 618 31.89 -27.72 1.99
C PRO A 618 30.44 -27.62 2.45
N GLU A 619 29.53 -28.31 1.75
CA GLU A 619 28.11 -28.42 2.14
C GLU A 619 27.94 -29.25 3.41
N ASP A 620 28.75 -30.31 3.57
CA ASP A 620 28.74 -31.18 4.73
C ASP A 620 29.75 -30.79 5.83
N ARG A 621 29.39 -31.09 7.08
CA ARG A 621 30.26 -30.89 8.25
C ARG A 621 31.54 -31.72 8.13
N GLN A 622 32.70 -31.06 8.24
CA GLN A 622 33.98 -31.73 8.06
C GLN A 622 34.32 -32.62 9.26
N ARG A 623 34.93 -33.79 8.98
CA ARG A 623 35.35 -34.74 10.03
C ARG A 623 36.73 -34.40 10.60
N GLU A 624 37.60 -33.81 9.80
CA GLU A 624 38.96 -33.38 10.18
C GLU A 624 39.11 -31.86 9.97
N PHE A 625 40.15 -31.27 10.58
CA PHE A 625 40.44 -29.86 10.38
C PHE A 625 40.93 -29.62 8.95
N ALA A 626 40.34 -28.67 8.26
CA ALA A 626 40.69 -28.30 6.90
C ALA A 626 40.77 -26.77 6.77
N TRP A 627 41.61 -26.29 5.87
CA TRP A 627 41.79 -24.86 5.61
C TRP A 627 41.05 -24.45 4.35
N LEU A 628 40.23 -23.40 4.45
CA LEU A 628 39.60 -22.74 3.31
C LEU A 628 40.30 -21.39 3.07
N PRO A 629 41.19 -21.29 2.07
CA PRO A 629 41.84 -20.02 1.73
C PRO A 629 40.78 -19.00 1.33
N THR A 630 40.80 -17.83 1.96
CA THR A 630 39.72 -16.84 1.83
C THR A 630 40.30 -15.43 1.81
N ARG A 631 39.82 -14.55 0.94
CA ARG A 631 40.16 -13.12 0.93
C ARG A 631 38.97 -12.29 1.38
N LEU A 632 39.23 -11.08 1.84
CA LEU A 632 38.24 -10.15 2.34
C LEU A 632 38.01 -9.03 1.33
N ARG A 633 36.73 -8.70 1.11
CA ARG A 633 36.30 -7.56 0.30
C ARG A 633 35.18 -6.80 1.00
N SER A 634 34.97 -5.55 0.59
CA SER A 634 33.81 -4.74 0.99
C SER A 634 32.54 -5.07 0.19
N VAL A 635 32.66 -5.94 -0.83
CA VAL A 635 31.59 -6.35 -1.76
C VAL A 635 31.30 -7.85 -1.57
N PRO A 636 30.03 -8.29 -1.59
CA PRO A 636 29.68 -9.71 -1.45
C PRO A 636 30.16 -10.58 -2.62
N PRO A 637 30.47 -11.88 -2.39
CA PRO A 637 30.79 -12.82 -3.45
C PRO A 637 29.58 -13.10 -4.36
N VAL A 638 29.86 -13.40 -5.63
CA VAL A 638 28.84 -13.74 -6.64
C VAL A 638 28.11 -15.05 -6.26
N THR A 639 28.84 -16.00 -5.68
CA THR A 639 28.30 -17.25 -5.15
C THR A 639 28.05 -17.11 -3.65
N ARG A 640 26.79 -16.93 -3.24
CA ARG A 640 26.42 -16.69 -1.84
C ARG A 640 26.18 -18.02 -1.13
N SER A 641 27.13 -18.44 -0.30
CA SER A 641 26.94 -19.55 0.65
C SER A 641 26.61 -18.99 2.04
N PRO A 642 25.50 -19.41 2.69
CA PRO A 642 25.15 -18.98 4.04
C PRO A 642 26.27 -19.21 5.06
N ALA A 643 27.06 -20.27 4.87
CA ALA A 643 28.20 -20.59 5.72
C ALA A 643 29.30 -19.50 5.74
N LEU A 644 29.38 -18.63 4.74
CA LEU A 644 30.36 -17.53 4.68
C LEU A 644 29.91 -16.25 5.37
N SER A 645 28.68 -16.22 5.90
CA SER A 645 28.12 -15.05 6.60
C SER A 645 28.29 -15.10 8.11
N GLN A 646 28.62 -16.27 8.67
CA GLN A 646 28.80 -16.45 10.10
C GLN A 646 30.13 -17.14 10.39
N VAL A 647 31.02 -16.42 11.05
CA VAL A 647 32.28 -16.94 11.55
C VAL A 647 32.23 -17.10 13.07
N GLY A 648 33.06 -17.98 13.58
CA GLY A 648 33.24 -18.22 15.00
C GLY A 648 34.71 -18.27 15.37
N ARG A 649 34.97 -18.37 16.66
CA ARG A 649 36.32 -18.50 17.23
C ARG A 649 36.55 -19.92 17.74
N ILE A 650 37.77 -20.41 17.59
CA ILE A 650 38.23 -21.64 18.25
C ILE A 650 39.60 -21.41 18.89
N ARG A 651 39.81 -21.89 20.11
CA ARG A 651 41.15 -21.96 20.70
C ARG A 651 41.85 -23.16 20.09
N LYS A 652 43.06 -22.98 19.57
CA LYS A 652 43.78 -24.04 18.85
C LYS A 652 43.82 -25.34 19.69
N PRO A 653 43.46 -26.51 19.13
CA PRO A 653 43.88 -27.77 19.74
C PRO A 653 45.41 -27.86 19.60
N GLY A 654 46.09 -28.20 20.69
CA GLY A 654 47.54 -28.40 20.71
C GLY A 654 47.99 -29.34 19.59
N ALA A 655 49.18 -29.10 19.06
CA ALA A 655 49.82 -29.98 18.11
C ALA A 655 49.86 -31.42 18.67
N ALA A 656 49.26 -32.37 17.96
CA ALA A 656 49.74 -33.73 18.04
C ALA A 656 51.13 -33.74 17.39
N THR A 657 52.15 -33.80 18.25
CA THR A 657 53.42 -34.50 18.07
C THR A 657 54.03 -34.50 16.66
N SER A 658 55.04 -33.64 16.46
CA SER A 658 56.20 -34.05 15.67
C SER A 658 57.29 -34.48 16.65
N GLU A 659 57.38 -35.78 16.95
CA GLU A 659 58.60 -36.54 17.20
C GLU A 659 58.21 -37.99 17.55
N ALA A 660 59.05 -38.91 17.03
CA ALA A 660 59.17 -40.36 17.22
C ALA A 660 58.24 -41.09 18.20
#